data_AF-L9UCJ0-F1
#
_entry.id   AF-L9UCJ0-F1
#
_cell.length_a   1.000
_cell.length_b   1.000
_cell.length_c   1.000
_cell.angle_alpha   90.00
_cell.angle_beta   90.00
_cell.angle_gamma   90.00
#
_symmetry.space_group_name_H-M   'P 1'
#
loop_
_entity.id
_entity.type
_entity.pdbx_description
1 polymer ?
#
loop_
_entity_poly.entity_id
_entity_poly.type
_entity_poly.pdbx_seq_one_letter_code
_entity_poly.pdbx_strand_id
1 'polypeptide(L)'
;MKHKLTPNGHFLLRGVGVSVLTYCYYFTVIEGFAGICQQKFAILTFLSLYYYVVLIELKTTHQRFPMLGRLDIDPEMIGESKLLTTPGTDPALFGTAVMSGPEHVEVRSYQTFRIQYTTGKLGLDDTGAIRLALRLISDAGSLQTTDPTAPNYVTARSSGDGQLFLKYDRNGGQRPWNETLTIYQRGGYLKPGETIEIVLGDTTEGSPGLLMSTFYEGARVIRVMADVQATGNFIPLPDTHLAFTVGAGPAHRYLAILPTRRRLNDIFCLGLKAEDLWGNPTSKGSTRFAIESSLPVEGLPSVIDFASASGAMRIEPLRVAAEEGILRIWLTAEDGTVVEAGPMQVLTDGPAHFWGDLHGQTGETVGTNSIEHYFDFARNKSFLDVTAHQANDFQIKPAFWKKLNHLTETLNEPGVFTVLPGYEWSGNTAVGGDHNVFFRKEGARIYRCSHALVAEHDDLDTDAHTLTDLYNRLHDEPVDSVMYAHVGGRYANIHFDHDPRLEAAVEVHSAWGSFEWILTDGFPMRRRVGVVANSDGHKGRPGASYPGASFFGAYGGLTCFLMKENTRDAVFEAIRRRHTYGTSGPRVAIDIKAELTAGGTLFHRNPIAEPDCATEKVFVCTMGDIVQITDKKVKVSVSVDAPVGIESIELRRGTSTVALWRGYEDKNLGNRLRLMWSGAEYRGRGRNTRWQGRILINGGCIERFSPVNRLNPEQTLEQVGSKSVIFNTITTGNRMGCDIWLEEESSEVEVTTNHGELSLTLKEMDGKPVVMSAGGLERKLIAQRLPAGGLATSAHFQKEIEIEEDGDTPVWLCVNLEDGNQAWTSPIYLFQK
;
A
#
# COMPACT_ATOMS: atom_id res chain seq x y z
N MET A 1 1.01 63.48 41.79
CA MET A 1 0.20 63.41 43.02
C MET A 1 0.69 62.24 43.84
N LYS A 2 1.05 62.50 45.11
CA LYS A 2 1.53 61.53 46.10
C LYS A 2 0.34 60.74 46.66
N HIS A 3 0.52 59.45 47.00
CA HIS A 3 0.76 59.02 48.39
C HIS A 3 0.70 57.49 48.56
N LYS A 4 1.75 56.98 49.24
CA LYS A 4 1.75 55.73 50.02
C LYS A 4 0.70 55.80 51.14
N LEU A 5 0.16 54.66 51.55
CA LEU A 5 0.42 54.05 52.87
C LEU A 5 -0.36 52.73 53.03
N THR A 6 0.38 51.69 53.37
CA THR A 6 -0.05 50.41 53.97
C THR A 6 -0.47 50.63 55.45
N PRO A 7 -1.15 49.71 56.17
CA PRO A 7 -0.44 48.55 56.74
C PRO A 7 -1.25 47.25 57.01
N ASN A 8 -0.52 46.13 56.90
CA ASN A 8 -0.45 44.94 57.78
C ASN A 8 -1.68 44.06 58.10
N GLY A 9 -1.47 42.75 57.91
CA GLY A 9 -1.85 41.71 58.89
C GLY A 9 -2.57 40.46 58.38
N HIS A 10 -1.78 39.41 58.08
CA HIS A 10 -1.99 37.95 58.29
C HIS A 10 -3.36 37.45 58.85
N PHE A 11 -3.93 36.26 58.55
CA PHE A 11 -3.62 35.05 57.76
C PHE A 11 -4.89 34.14 57.77
N LEU A 12 -4.98 33.20 56.82
CA LEU A 12 -5.64 31.86 56.90
C LEU A 12 -7.21 31.71 56.91
N LEU A 13 -7.71 31.34 55.72
CA LEU A 13 -8.45 30.09 55.37
C LEU A 13 -9.78 29.69 56.07
N ARG A 14 -10.91 29.75 55.33
CA ARG A 14 -11.72 28.60 54.82
C ARG A 14 -13.20 28.97 54.51
N GLY A 15 -13.68 28.53 53.33
CA GLY A 15 -15.08 28.20 52.96
C GLY A 15 -16.03 29.40 52.72
N VAL A 16 -16.93 29.44 51.74
CA VAL A 16 -17.61 28.46 50.86
C VAL A 16 -18.17 29.22 49.64
N GLY A 17 -18.21 28.62 48.44
CA GLY A 17 -19.24 28.96 47.43
C GLY A 17 -18.83 28.93 45.94
N VAL A 18 -19.28 27.88 45.23
CA VAL A 18 -19.78 27.85 43.81
C VAL A 18 -18.74 28.15 42.69
N SER A 19 -18.14 27.21 41.92
CA SER A 19 -18.58 26.07 41.06
C SER A 19 -19.24 26.54 39.74
N VAL A 20 -19.00 26.11 38.48
CA VAL A 20 -18.44 24.94 37.74
C VAL A 20 -18.33 25.43 36.24
N LEU A 21 -17.19 25.38 35.52
CA LEU A 21 -16.58 24.31 34.67
C LEU A 21 -16.80 24.47 33.12
N THR A 22 -15.68 24.38 32.36
CA THR A 22 -15.47 23.84 30.98
C THR A 22 -15.93 24.60 29.70
N TYR A 23 -15.02 24.89 28.74
CA TYR A 23 -14.76 24.13 27.48
C TYR A 23 -13.86 24.89 26.46
N CYS A 24 -13.13 24.11 25.65
CA CYS A 24 -12.31 24.49 24.47
C CYS A 24 -13.16 24.90 23.25
N TYR A 25 -12.59 25.59 22.24
CA TYR A 25 -12.51 25.17 20.81
C TYR A 25 -11.95 26.26 19.85
N TYR A 26 -11.40 25.75 18.74
CA TYR A 26 -10.77 26.26 17.50
C TYR A 26 -11.32 27.47 16.67
N PHE A 27 -10.40 27.96 15.79
CA PHE A 27 -10.50 28.42 14.37
C PHE A 27 -10.87 29.88 13.96
N THR A 28 -9.89 30.56 13.30
CA THR A 28 -9.93 31.43 12.06
C THR A 28 -10.90 32.65 11.96
N VAL A 29 -10.65 33.82 11.31
CA VAL A 29 -9.77 34.23 10.18
C VAL A 29 -9.89 35.77 9.90
N ILE A 30 -8.86 36.38 9.24
CA ILE A 30 -8.84 37.59 8.33
C ILE A 30 -9.02 38.99 9.01
N GLU A 31 -8.34 40.12 8.74
CA GLU A 31 -7.58 40.77 7.63
C GLU A 31 -6.30 41.46 8.18
N GLY A 32 -5.19 41.63 7.45
CA GLY A 32 -5.00 42.82 6.60
C GLY A 32 -3.51 43.06 6.27
N PHE A 33 -3.28 43.32 4.99
CA PHE A 33 -2.01 43.36 4.23
C PHE A 33 -0.95 44.38 4.68
N ALA A 34 0.32 44.00 4.46
CA ALA A 34 1.47 44.89 4.41
C ALA A 34 1.96 45.07 2.96
N GLY A 35 2.35 46.31 2.64
CA GLY A 35 3.61 46.59 1.96
C GLY A 35 3.70 46.39 0.44
N ILE A 36 3.44 47.47 -0.31
CA ILE A 36 4.14 47.74 -1.57
C ILE A 36 5.56 48.17 -1.21
N CYS A 37 6.58 47.51 -1.78
CA CYS A 37 7.89 48.15 -1.96
C CYS A 37 8.42 47.86 -3.36
N GLN A 38 8.70 48.96 -4.05
CA GLN A 38 9.20 49.06 -5.40
C GLN A 38 10.70 48.75 -5.48
N GLN A 39 11.06 48.24 -6.66
CA GLN A 39 12.26 48.55 -7.44
C GLN A 39 13.60 47.85 -7.14
N LYS A 40 13.90 46.96 -8.10
CA LYS A 40 15.06 46.97 -9.02
C LYS A 40 16.44 46.76 -8.38
N PHE A 41 17.10 45.61 -8.61
CA PHE A 41 17.69 45.20 -9.90
C PHE A 41 18.41 46.34 -10.62
N ALA A 42 19.68 46.53 -10.28
CA ALA A 42 20.76 46.87 -11.21
C ALA A 42 21.97 47.22 -10.35
N ILE A 43 22.92 46.28 -10.25
CA ILE A 43 24.36 46.54 -10.23
C ILE A 43 25.01 45.15 -10.09
N LEU A 44 25.89 44.86 -11.05
CA LEU A 44 26.84 43.73 -11.09
C LEU A 44 26.37 42.42 -11.74
N THR A 45 25.64 42.58 -12.84
CA THR A 45 26.05 41.97 -14.11
C THR A 45 27.46 42.46 -14.48
N PHE A 46 28.53 41.98 -13.83
CA PHE A 46 29.91 42.35 -14.24
C PHE A 46 31.04 41.40 -13.84
N LEU A 47 30.76 40.16 -13.44
CA LEU A 47 31.81 39.15 -13.19
C LEU A 47 31.51 37.78 -13.84
N SER A 48 30.75 37.77 -14.94
CA SER A 48 30.51 36.58 -15.78
C SER A 48 31.62 36.33 -16.82
N LEU A 49 32.83 36.82 -16.59
CA LEU A 49 33.90 36.80 -17.60
C LEU A 49 35.29 36.60 -16.99
N TYR A 50 35.49 35.59 -16.14
CA TYR A 50 36.86 35.20 -15.74
C TYR A 50 37.09 33.73 -15.37
N TYR A 51 36.13 32.82 -15.58
CA TYR A 51 36.29 31.39 -15.24
C TYR A 51 36.10 30.43 -16.41
N TYR A 52 36.32 30.91 -17.64
CA TYR A 52 36.21 30.11 -18.87
C TYR A 52 37.56 29.77 -19.54
N VAL A 53 38.69 30.02 -18.88
CA VAL A 53 40.03 29.73 -19.45
C VAL A 53 40.99 29.20 -18.39
N VAL A 54 40.68 28.04 -17.79
CA VAL A 54 41.67 27.04 -17.32
C VAL A 54 41.03 25.66 -17.39
N LEU A 55 40.63 25.27 -18.60
CA LEU A 55 40.26 23.91 -18.96
C LEU A 55 41.04 23.60 -20.23
N ILE A 56 42.28 23.14 -20.07
CA ILE A 56 43.07 22.31 -20.99
C ILE A 56 44.42 22.07 -20.29
N GLU A 57 44.87 20.81 -20.33
CA GLU A 57 46.09 20.25 -19.72
C GLU A 57 46.01 19.87 -18.23
N LEU A 58 45.47 18.67 -17.99
CA LEU A 58 46.21 17.59 -17.32
C LEU A 58 45.45 16.27 -17.53
N LYS A 59 45.86 15.52 -18.56
CA LYS A 59 45.51 14.11 -18.73
C LYS A 59 46.67 13.28 -18.16
N THR A 60 46.28 12.20 -17.51
CA THR A 60 47.01 10.95 -17.19
C THR A 60 47.45 10.70 -15.74
N THR A 61 47.05 9.50 -15.30
CA THR A 61 47.40 8.73 -14.11
C THR A 61 46.86 9.17 -12.75
N HIS A 62 45.60 8.79 -12.48
CA HIS A 62 45.25 8.10 -11.24
C HIS A 62 44.25 6.99 -11.55
N GLN A 63 44.67 5.75 -11.34
CA GLN A 63 43.76 4.61 -11.18
C GLN A 63 42.82 4.94 -10.01
N ARG A 64 41.54 5.18 -10.32
CA ARG A 64 40.46 5.12 -9.34
C ARG A 64 39.87 3.72 -9.41
N PHE A 65 39.93 2.99 -8.31
CA PHE A 65 39.12 1.80 -8.09
C PHE A 65 37.64 2.22 -8.12
N PRO A 66 36.76 1.61 -8.93
CA PRO A 66 35.32 1.75 -8.73
C PRO A 66 34.90 0.70 -7.71
N MET A 67 34.87 1.07 -6.43
CA MET A 67 33.91 0.50 -5.48
C MET A 67 32.73 1.47 -5.40
N LEU A 68 32.03 1.66 -6.52
CA LEU A 68 30.69 2.28 -6.51
C LEU A 68 29.70 1.19 -6.07
N GLY A 69 29.70 0.92 -4.77
CA GLY A 69 28.74 0.05 -4.11
C GLY A 69 27.60 0.87 -3.51
N ARG A 70 26.37 0.52 -3.93
CA ARG A 70 25.07 0.73 -3.26
C ARG A 70 24.64 2.15 -2.93
N LEU A 71 24.26 2.89 -3.97
CA LEU A 71 23.04 3.68 -3.89
C LEU A 71 22.08 3.16 -4.95
N ASP A 72 20.96 2.58 -4.51
CA ASP A 72 19.89 2.18 -5.44
C ASP A 72 19.16 3.40 -6.01
N ILE A 73 19.28 4.58 -5.38
CA ILE A 73 18.57 5.81 -5.74
C ILE A 73 19.51 7.00 -5.61
N ASP A 74 19.68 7.74 -6.71
CA ASP A 74 20.40 9.01 -6.75
C ASP A 74 19.63 10.07 -5.92
N PRO A 75 20.26 10.76 -4.94
CA PRO A 75 19.63 11.85 -4.19
C PRO A 75 19.02 12.95 -5.04
N GLU A 76 19.54 13.21 -6.24
CA GLU A 76 18.95 14.17 -7.17
C GLU A 76 17.59 13.74 -7.70
N MET A 77 17.24 12.45 -7.60
CA MET A 77 15.92 11.92 -7.96
C MET A 77 14.86 12.07 -6.86
N ILE A 78 15.27 12.31 -5.61
CA ILE A 78 14.36 12.27 -4.45
C ILE A 78 13.68 13.63 -4.23
N GLY A 79 12.35 13.69 -4.27
CA GLY A 79 11.59 14.89 -3.88
C GLY A 79 11.66 15.15 -2.37
N GLU A 80 12.26 16.27 -1.97
CA GLU A 80 12.33 16.77 -0.60
C GLU A 80 12.40 18.30 -0.53
N SER A 81 11.97 18.89 0.58
CA SER A 81 12.13 20.32 0.84
C SER A 81 13.57 20.63 1.28
N LYS A 82 14.15 21.73 0.79
CA LYS A 82 15.46 22.25 1.22
C LYS A 82 15.30 23.69 1.69
N LEU A 83 15.85 24.02 2.87
CA LEU A 83 15.95 25.41 3.33
C LEU A 83 17.05 26.13 2.52
N LEU A 84 16.74 27.32 1.98
CA LEU A 84 17.68 28.11 1.18
C LEU A 84 18.82 28.72 2.02
N THR A 85 18.67 28.80 3.33
CA THR A 85 19.66 29.41 4.22
C THR A 85 20.69 28.36 4.65
N THR A 86 21.94 28.54 4.23
CA THR A 86 23.09 27.72 4.65
C THR A 86 24.23 28.61 5.16
N PRO A 87 25.06 28.16 6.13
CA PRO A 87 26.26 28.86 6.58
C PRO A 87 27.25 29.25 5.48
N GLY A 88 27.27 28.49 4.39
CA GLY A 88 28.13 28.71 3.23
C GLY A 88 28.01 27.57 2.23
N THR A 89 28.53 27.78 1.02
CA THR A 89 28.44 26.81 -0.08
C THR A 89 29.58 25.80 -0.12
N ASP A 90 30.64 25.96 0.71
CA ASP A 90 31.76 25.02 0.79
C ASP A 90 31.37 23.79 1.62
N PRO A 91 31.29 22.59 1.01
CA PRO A 91 31.05 21.32 1.69
C PRO A 91 31.87 21.09 2.95
N ALA A 92 33.14 21.51 2.93
CA ALA A 92 34.08 21.26 4.02
C ALA A 92 33.75 22.03 5.31
N LEU A 93 32.78 22.96 5.28
CA LEU A 93 32.30 23.67 6.46
C LEU A 93 31.54 22.74 7.42
N PHE A 94 30.84 21.75 6.89
CA PHE A 94 29.86 20.95 7.64
C PHE A 94 30.41 19.64 8.21
N GLY A 95 31.58 19.19 7.74
CA GLY A 95 32.20 17.95 8.18
C GLY A 95 31.85 16.74 7.31
N THR A 96 32.23 15.56 7.77
CA THR A 96 32.09 14.29 7.05
C THR A 96 31.62 13.19 7.99
N ALA A 97 30.92 12.17 7.47
CA ALA A 97 30.55 11.00 8.24
C ALA A 97 30.94 9.71 7.52
N VAL A 98 31.41 8.72 8.28
CA VAL A 98 31.66 7.36 7.81
C VAL A 98 30.90 6.36 8.68
N MET A 99 30.48 5.24 8.11
CA MET A 99 29.79 4.17 8.82
C MET A 99 30.58 2.87 8.70
N SER A 100 30.61 2.11 9.79
CA SER A 100 31.08 0.72 9.81
C SER A 100 29.99 -0.20 10.36
N GLY A 101 29.91 -1.40 9.81
CA GLY A 101 28.86 -2.37 10.11
C GLY A 101 28.71 -3.36 8.95
N PRO A 102 27.78 -4.33 9.06
CA PRO A 102 27.50 -5.26 7.99
C PRO A 102 26.87 -4.56 6.78
N GLU A 103 27.40 -4.78 5.58
CA GLU A 103 26.83 -4.23 4.33
C GLU A 103 25.53 -4.92 3.90
N HIS A 104 25.31 -6.15 4.38
CA HIS A 104 24.15 -6.98 4.10
C HIS A 104 23.66 -7.63 5.38
N VAL A 105 22.37 -7.51 5.65
CA VAL A 105 21.72 -8.03 6.85
C VAL A 105 20.41 -8.68 6.48
N GLU A 106 19.92 -9.60 7.30
CA GLU A 106 18.65 -10.28 7.05
C GLU A 106 17.47 -9.49 7.64
N VAL A 107 16.30 -9.55 7.01
CA VAL A 107 15.05 -9.06 7.60
C VAL A 107 14.88 -9.59 9.02
N ARG A 108 14.40 -8.74 9.93
CA ARG A 108 14.21 -9.06 11.37
C ARG A 108 15.44 -9.59 12.13
N SER A 109 16.65 -9.45 11.58
CA SER A 109 17.88 -9.66 12.35
C SER A 109 18.23 -8.46 13.21
N TYR A 110 19.06 -8.66 14.23
CA TYR A 110 19.64 -7.58 15.05
C TYR A 110 21.09 -7.30 14.65
N GLN A 111 21.45 -6.02 14.56
CA GLN A 111 22.73 -5.57 14.00
C GLN A 111 23.29 -4.37 14.77
N THR A 112 24.59 -4.12 14.65
CA THR A 112 25.23 -2.92 15.23
C THR A 112 25.95 -2.14 14.13
N PHE A 113 25.73 -0.83 14.10
CA PHE A 113 26.40 0.09 13.18
C PHE A 113 27.11 1.19 13.97
N ARG A 114 28.33 1.55 13.58
CA ARG A 114 29.07 2.67 14.16
C ARG A 114 29.21 3.76 13.12
N ILE A 115 28.75 4.96 13.45
CA ILE A 115 28.86 6.15 12.61
C ILE A 115 29.82 7.11 13.28
N GLN A 116 30.89 7.48 12.58
CA GLN A 116 31.83 8.49 13.03
C GLN A 116 31.61 9.76 12.22
N TYR A 117 31.08 10.79 12.88
CA TYR A 117 31.06 12.15 12.35
C TYR A 117 32.35 12.87 12.72
N THR A 118 32.95 13.58 11.77
CA THR A 118 34.13 14.43 11.95
C THR A 118 33.75 15.86 11.59
N THR A 119 33.99 16.80 12.49
CA THR A 119 33.63 18.22 12.28
C THR A 119 34.39 18.84 11.11
N GLY A 120 33.71 19.73 10.40
CA GLY A 120 34.29 20.52 9.32
C GLY A 120 35.08 21.73 9.80
N LYS A 121 35.41 22.63 8.87
CA LYS A 121 36.17 23.87 9.13
C LYS A 121 35.51 24.80 10.17
N LEU A 122 34.20 24.69 10.37
CA LEU A 122 33.47 25.50 11.36
C LEU A 122 33.43 24.87 12.75
N GLY A 123 33.85 23.62 12.92
CA GLY A 123 33.64 22.89 14.18
C GLY A 123 32.16 22.54 14.40
N LEU A 124 31.76 22.39 15.66
CA LEU A 124 30.37 22.27 16.11
C LEU A 124 30.19 23.14 17.36
N ASP A 125 29.37 24.18 17.27
CA ASP A 125 29.17 25.13 18.37
C ASP A 125 28.35 24.52 19.54
N ASP A 126 28.38 25.19 20.69
CA ASP A 126 27.50 24.86 21.81
C ASP A 126 26.05 24.96 21.35
N THR A 127 25.22 24.01 21.78
CA THR A 127 23.83 23.81 21.32
C THR A 127 23.65 23.46 19.84
N GLY A 128 24.74 23.41 19.06
CA GLY A 128 24.77 22.81 17.73
C GLY A 128 24.47 21.31 17.77
N ALA A 129 24.19 20.71 16.62
CA ALA A 129 23.82 19.29 16.58
C ALA A 129 24.14 18.61 15.27
N ILE A 130 24.28 17.28 15.35
CA ILE A 130 24.19 16.38 14.20
C ILE A 130 22.88 15.60 14.24
N ARG A 131 22.35 15.25 13.08
CA ARG A 131 21.09 14.54 12.94
C ARG A 131 21.26 13.39 11.97
N LEU A 132 20.94 12.18 12.44
CA LEU A 132 20.73 11.02 11.60
C LEU A 132 19.25 10.95 11.25
N ALA A 133 18.90 10.87 9.98
CA ALA A 133 17.53 10.72 9.53
C ALA A 133 17.34 9.46 8.68
N LEU A 134 16.24 8.78 8.97
CA LEU A 134 15.80 7.54 8.35
C LEU A 134 14.46 7.79 7.64
N ARG A 135 14.15 6.94 6.65
CA ARG A 135 12.88 7.04 5.93
C ARG A 135 11.69 6.73 6.84
N LEU A 136 10.56 7.38 6.56
CA LEU A 136 9.27 7.10 7.20
C LEU A 136 8.82 5.63 7.04
N ILE A 137 9.07 5.06 5.86
CA ILE A 137 8.64 3.71 5.51
C ILE A 137 9.65 2.72 6.08
N SER A 138 9.38 2.28 7.30
CA SER A 138 10.17 1.31 8.05
C SER A 138 9.31 0.69 9.15
N ASP A 139 9.57 -0.58 9.44
CA ASP A 139 9.12 -1.27 10.65
C ASP A 139 10.29 -1.89 11.42
N ALA A 140 11.50 -1.42 11.16
CA ALA A 140 12.58 -1.51 12.12
C ALA A 140 12.15 -0.71 13.36
N GLY A 141 12.25 -1.30 14.55
CA GLY A 141 11.75 -0.66 15.76
C GLY A 141 12.36 0.72 16.03
N SER A 142 11.71 1.51 16.87
CA SER A 142 12.18 2.85 17.24
C SER A 142 13.55 2.84 17.90
N LEU A 143 14.43 3.75 17.50
CA LEU A 143 15.67 4.03 18.25
C LEU A 143 15.33 4.52 19.66
N GLN A 144 16.17 4.18 20.64
CA GLN A 144 16.00 4.61 22.02
C GLN A 144 17.33 4.79 22.75
N THR A 145 17.36 5.59 23.81
CA THR A 145 18.58 6.01 24.52
C THR A 145 18.48 5.83 26.02
N THR A 146 17.51 5.04 26.50
CA THR A 146 17.11 4.97 27.91
C THR A 146 17.28 3.59 28.54
N ASP A 147 17.11 2.52 27.77
CA ASP A 147 17.25 1.15 28.27
C ASP A 147 18.41 0.44 27.55
N PRO A 148 19.58 0.32 28.19
CA PRO A 148 20.75 -0.28 27.56
C PRO A 148 20.63 -1.79 27.28
N THR A 149 19.58 -2.45 27.79
CA THR A 149 19.31 -3.88 27.60
C THR A 149 18.25 -4.15 26.53
N ALA A 150 17.46 -3.14 26.15
CA ALA A 150 16.40 -3.27 25.15
C ALA A 150 16.92 -3.11 23.71
N PRO A 151 16.21 -3.65 22.70
CA PRO A 151 16.44 -3.38 21.28
C PRO A 151 16.64 -1.90 20.93
N ASN A 152 17.34 -1.67 19.81
CA ASN A 152 17.54 -0.36 19.17
C ASN A 152 18.16 0.69 20.10
N TYR A 153 18.94 0.25 21.10
CA TYR A 153 19.67 1.14 21.99
C TYR A 153 20.75 1.89 21.21
N VAL A 154 20.90 3.18 21.52
CA VAL A 154 21.87 4.05 20.87
C VAL A 154 22.72 4.77 21.90
N THR A 155 24.04 4.81 21.65
CA THR A 155 24.98 5.61 22.41
C THR A 155 25.74 6.57 21.49
N ALA A 156 26.30 7.63 22.06
CA ALA A 156 27.26 8.48 21.36
C ALA A 156 28.35 9.00 22.31
N ARG A 157 29.55 9.23 21.77
CA ARG A 157 30.73 9.75 22.49
C ARG A 157 31.42 10.82 21.64
N SER A 158 31.90 11.88 22.30
CA SER A 158 32.62 12.98 21.65
C SER A 158 34.10 12.95 22.02
N SER A 159 34.97 13.38 21.10
CA SER A 159 36.38 13.67 21.40
C SER A 159 36.61 15.11 21.85
N GLY A 160 35.60 15.99 21.73
CA GLY A 160 35.67 17.40 22.12
C GLY A 160 35.11 17.67 23.52
N ASP A 161 35.01 18.94 23.87
CA ASP A 161 34.56 19.39 25.19
C ASP A 161 33.03 19.28 25.35
N GLY A 162 32.54 19.30 26.59
CA GLY A 162 31.10 19.30 26.89
C GLY A 162 30.45 17.91 26.92
N GLN A 163 29.13 17.86 26.72
CA GLN A 163 28.32 16.64 26.79
C GLN A 163 27.39 16.52 25.58
N LEU A 164 27.05 15.28 25.23
CA LEU A 164 26.08 14.98 24.19
C LEU A 164 24.70 14.70 24.79
N PHE A 165 23.66 15.26 24.18
CA PHE A 165 22.27 14.95 24.47
C PHE A 165 21.59 14.35 23.24
N LEU A 166 21.13 13.11 23.34
CA LEU A 166 20.50 12.39 22.24
C LEU A 166 18.98 12.51 22.34
N LYS A 167 18.32 12.82 21.23
CA LYS A 167 16.87 12.88 21.12
C LYS A 167 16.41 12.13 19.87
N TYR A 168 15.62 11.09 20.07
CA TYR A 168 14.90 10.41 18.99
C TYR A 168 13.50 11.00 18.81
N ASP A 169 13.06 11.17 17.56
CA ASP A 169 11.73 11.63 17.20
C ASP A 169 11.28 10.99 15.87
N ARG A 170 10.15 10.29 15.87
CA ARG A 170 9.58 9.64 14.68
C ARG A 170 9.03 10.63 13.65
N ASN A 171 8.66 11.83 14.10
CA ASN A 171 8.08 12.88 13.26
C ASN A 171 8.90 14.17 13.34
N GLY A 172 10.16 14.09 13.77
CA GLY A 172 11.03 15.25 13.96
C GLY A 172 11.68 15.76 12.68
N GLY A 173 11.69 14.95 11.62
CA GLY A 173 12.25 15.29 10.31
C GLY A 173 11.22 15.71 9.26
N GLN A 174 11.72 16.00 8.07
CA GLN A 174 10.91 16.33 6.89
C GLN A 174 10.78 15.11 5.99
N ARG A 175 9.65 14.98 5.28
CA ARG A 175 9.45 13.87 4.33
C ARG A 175 10.50 13.91 3.20
N PRO A 176 11.05 12.76 2.78
CA PRO A 176 10.76 11.38 3.25
C PRO A 176 11.54 10.95 4.52
N TRP A 177 12.40 11.79 5.06
CA TRP A 177 13.32 11.55 6.18
C TRP A 177 12.72 11.90 7.57
N ASN A 178 11.56 11.32 7.90
CA ASN A 178 10.78 11.68 9.09
C ASN A 178 11.40 11.26 10.43
N GLU A 179 11.95 10.03 10.50
CA GLU A 179 12.47 9.49 11.74
C GLU A 179 13.88 10.02 11.97
N THR A 180 14.12 10.68 13.10
CA THR A 180 15.37 11.39 13.36
C THR A 180 15.95 11.04 14.72
N LEU A 181 17.27 10.84 14.76
CA LEU A 181 18.08 10.89 15.96
C LEU A 181 18.93 12.16 15.90
N THR A 182 18.66 13.11 16.77
CA THR A 182 19.45 14.34 16.90
C THR A 182 20.38 14.24 18.10
N ILE A 183 21.67 14.49 17.89
CA ILE A 183 22.72 14.48 18.90
C ILE A 183 23.18 15.93 19.09
N TYR A 184 22.74 16.53 20.18
CA TYR A 184 23.04 17.92 20.54
C TYR A 184 24.34 18.00 21.35
N GLN A 185 25.17 18.97 21.01
CA GLN A 185 26.29 19.41 21.83
C GLN A 185 25.79 20.33 22.94
N ARG A 186 26.27 20.16 24.19
CA ARG A 186 25.90 21.01 25.32
C ARG A 186 27.08 21.30 26.24
N GLY A 187 27.23 22.55 26.65
CA GLY A 187 28.20 22.97 27.66
C GLY A 187 29.65 22.83 27.18
N GLY A 188 29.89 23.09 25.88
CA GLY A 188 31.19 22.99 25.21
C GLY A 188 31.02 23.05 23.69
N TYR A 189 32.12 22.88 22.95
CA TYR A 189 32.13 22.88 21.48
C TYR A 189 33.11 21.83 20.96
N LEU A 190 33.00 21.49 19.67
CA LEU A 190 34.00 20.67 18.98
C LEU A 190 34.79 21.53 18.00
N LYS A 191 36.11 21.42 18.03
CA LYS A 191 37.05 22.04 17.08
C LYS A 191 37.03 21.32 15.74
N PRO A 192 37.49 21.94 14.64
CA PRO A 192 37.67 21.26 13.36
C PRO A 192 38.50 19.97 13.49
N GLY A 193 38.00 18.87 12.92
CA GLY A 193 38.65 17.55 12.97
C GLY A 193 38.34 16.70 14.21
N GLU A 194 37.66 17.25 15.22
CA GLU A 194 37.14 16.46 16.34
C GLU A 194 35.91 15.63 15.93
N THR A 195 35.62 14.58 16.70
CA THR A 195 34.72 13.52 16.26
C THR A 195 33.59 13.23 17.24
N ILE A 196 32.45 12.82 16.71
CA ILE A 196 31.37 12.17 17.45
C ILE A 196 31.21 10.75 16.92
N GLU A 197 31.44 9.75 17.76
CA GLU A 197 31.13 8.34 17.49
C GLU A 197 29.71 8.04 17.97
N ILE A 198 28.88 7.47 17.10
CA ILE A 198 27.51 7.04 17.38
C ILE A 198 27.42 5.54 17.15
N VAL A 199 26.84 4.79 18.09
CA VAL A 199 26.62 3.35 17.96
C VAL A 199 25.13 3.09 17.91
N LEU A 200 24.62 2.70 16.74
CA LEU A 200 23.24 2.26 16.55
C LEU A 200 23.13 0.77 16.86
N GLY A 201 22.26 0.40 17.79
CA GLY A 201 22.17 -0.98 18.26
C GLY A 201 23.35 -1.35 19.15
N ASP A 202 23.66 -0.53 20.15
CA ASP A 202 24.80 -0.73 21.04
C ASP A 202 24.57 -1.91 22.00
N THR A 203 25.39 -2.95 21.86
CA THR A 203 25.26 -4.22 22.59
C THR A 203 26.10 -4.28 23.87
N THR A 204 26.87 -3.24 24.21
CA THR A 204 27.86 -3.30 25.32
C THR A 204 27.25 -3.61 26.68
N GLU A 205 25.97 -3.30 26.88
CA GLU A 205 25.26 -3.49 28.14
C GLU A 205 24.09 -4.49 28.05
N GLY A 206 24.02 -5.27 26.96
CA GLY A 206 23.08 -6.39 26.81
C GLY A 206 21.93 -6.18 25.82
N SER A 207 21.85 -5.03 25.16
CA SER A 207 20.94 -4.87 24.00
C SER A 207 21.20 -5.97 22.96
N PRO A 208 20.16 -6.50 22.29
CA PRO A 208 20.35 -7.39 21.16
C PRO A 208 20.88 -6.67 19.91
N GLY A 209 20.73 -5.34 19.83
CA GLY A 209 21.14 -4.51 18.68
C GLY A 209 19.98 -3.76 18.02
N LEU A 210 20.23 -3.19 16.84
CA LEU A 210 19.26 -2.51 15.97
C LEU A 210 18.49 -3.55 15.16
N LEU A 211 17.18 -3.53 15.25
CA LEU A 211 16.28 -4.47 14.58
C LEU A 211 16.06 -4.07 13.13
N MET A 212 16.19 -5.01 12.19
CA MET A 212 15.94 -4.78 10.77
C MET A 212 14.45 -4.86 10.43
N SER A 213 14.07 -4.20 9.34
CA SER A 213 12.70 -4.23 8.81
C SER A 213 12.28 -5.63 8.36
N THR A 214 10.98 -5.86 8.24
CA THR A 214 10.39 -7.13 7.80
C THR A 214 10.60 -7.43 6.32
N PHE A 215 11.28 -6.53 5.60
CA PHE A 215 10.95 -6.30 4.22
C PHE A 215 12.22 -5.91 3.46
N TYR A 216 12.38 -6.40 2.22
CA TYR A 216 13.59 -6.11 1.43
C TYR A 216 13.81 -4.61 1.22
N GLU A 217 15.02 -4.16 1.52
CA GLU A 217 15.53 -2.82 1.23
C GLU A 217 16.89 -2.97 0.55
N GLY A 218 16.95 -2.69 -0.75
CA GLY A 218 18.21 -2.78 -1.49
C GLY A 218 19.25 -1.77 -0.98
N ALA A 219 18.80 -0.61 -0.52
CA ALA A 219 19.60 0.38 0.19
C ALA A 219 18.79 1.07 1.30
N ARG A 220 19.05 0.68 2.55
CA ARG A 220 18.59 1.39 3.73
C ARG A 220 19.55 2.53 4.05
N VAL A 221 19.13 3.76 3.73
CA VAL A 221 19.97 4.96 3.82
C VAL A 221 19.86 5.62 5.19
N ILE A 222 21.01 5.99 5.77
CA ILE A 222 21.10 6.85 6.95
C ILE A 222 21.59 8.22 6.51
N ARG A 223 20.69 9.20 6.44
CA ARG A 223 21.06 10.56 6.02
C ARG A 223 21.62 11.34 7.19
N VAL A 224 22.84 11.84 7.06
CA VAL A 224 23.47 12.68 8.08
C VAL A 224 23.30 14.16 7.72
N MET A 225 22.88 14.95 8.69
CA MET A 225 22.76 16.40 8.59
C MET A 225 23.44 17.07 9.78
N ALA A 226 23.92 18.29 9.61
CA ALA A 226 24.54 19.06 10.68
C ALA A 226 23.97 20.48 10.76
N ASP A 227 23.73 20.94 11.99
CA ASP A 227 23.52 22.35 12.34
C ASP A 227 24.75 22.79 13.16
N VAL A 228 25.79 23.21 12.44
CA VAL A 228 27.11 23.49 13.02
C VAL A 228 27.17 24.78 13.83
N GLN A 229 26.15 25.66 13.71
CA GLN A 229 26.09 26.98 14.34
C GLN A 229 24.83 27.19 15.21
N ALA A 230 24.15 26.10 15.62
CA ALA A 230 22.99 26.14 16.51
C ALA A 230 21.82 27.04 16.04
N THR A 231 21.56 27.04 14.73
CA THR A 231 20.52 27.87 14.11
C THR A 231 19.16 27.17 13.98
N GLY A 232 19.13 25.85 14.22
CA GLY A 232 18.00 24.97 13.91
C GLY A 232 17.99 24.49 12.46
N ASN A 233 18.88 24.96 11.59
CA ASN A 233 18.95 24.58 10.18
C ASN A 233 19.89 23.39 9.99
N PHE A 234 19.32 22.20 9.84
CA PHE A 234 20.08 20.98 9.60
C PHE A 234 20.38 20.82 8.11
N ILE A 235 21.67 20.94 7.75
CA ILE A 235 22.13 20.83 6.37
C ILE A 235 22.64 19.40 6.12
N PRO A 236 22.14 18.69 5.10
CA PRO A 236 22.68 17.40 4.69
C PRO A 236 24.18 17.48 4.42
N LEU A 237 24.93 16.52 4.97
CA LEU A 237 26.35 16.44 4.67
C LEU A 237 26.55 16.09 3.19
N PRO A 238 27.45 16.80 2.51
CA PRO A 238 27.82 16.48 1.14
C PRO A 238 28.55 15.13 1.07
N ASP A 239 28.30 14.36 0.02
CA ASP A 239 28.99 13.09 -0.31
C ASP A 239 28.96 11.99 0.77
N THR A 240 27.95 11.98 1.66
CA THR A 240 27.77 10.87 2.62
C THR A 240 26.96 9.72 2.01
N HIS A 241 27.63 8.61 1.72
CA HIS A 241 27.03 7.36 1.25
C HIS A 241 26.94 6.34 2.40
N LEU A 242 25.99 6.56 3.32
CA LEU A 242 25.76 5.63 4.43
C LEU A 242 24.53 4.77 4.14
N ALA A 243 24.74 3.58 3.59
CA ALA A 243 23.68 2.63 3.28
C ALA A 243 24.11 1.18 3.49
N PHE A 244 23.14 0.31 3.70
CA PHE A 244 23.31 -1.15 3.76
C PHE A 244 22.06 -1.83 3.22
N THR A 245 22.15 -3.12 2.87
CA THR A 245 21.03 -3.88 2.30
C THR A 245 20.35 -4.74 3.36
N VAL A 246 19.02 -4.67 3.44
CA VAL A 246 18.19 -5.62 4.18
C VAL A 246 17.66 -6.67 3.21
N GLY A 247 18.23 -7.87 3.25
CA GLY A 247 17.92 -9.01 2.38
C GLY A 247 16.89 -9.97 2.98
N ALA A 248 16.26 -10.77 2.11
CA ALA A 248 15.26 -11.76 2.51
C ALA A 248 15.80 -12.87 3.43
N GLY A 249 14.92 -13.41 4.26
CA GLY A 249 15.20 -14.50 5.19
C GLY A 249 15.24 -15.91 4.54
N PRO A 250 15.35 -16.96 5.36
CA PRO A 250 15.21 -18.35 4.90
C PRO A 250 13.86 -18.60 4.23
N ALA A 251 13.81 -19.54 3.29
CA ALA A 251 12.55 -19.94 2.66
C ALA A 251 11.57 -20.47 3.71
N HIS A 252 10.36 -19.92 3.69
CA HIS A 252 9.24 -20.32 4.54
C HIS A 252 8.17 -21.06 3.72
N ARG A 253 7.93 -20.65 2.47
CA ARG A 253 6.97 -21.29 1.59
C ARG A 253 7.30 -21.09 0.11
N TYR A 254 6.65 -21.89 -0.73
CA TYR A 254 6.66 -21.75 -2.18
C TYR A 254 5.27 -21.33 -2.68
N LEU A 255 5.22 -20.51 -3.72
CA LEU A 255 4.00 -20.10 -4.38
C LEU A 255 4.12 -20.29 -5.89
N ALA A 256 3.06 -20.81 -6.50
CA ALA A 256 2.94 -20.96 -7.94
C ALA A 256 1.70 -20.20 -8.45
N ILE A 257 1.85 -19.42 -9.52
CA ILE A 257 0.86 -18.45 -9.97
C ILE A 257 0.57 -18.66 -11.46
N LEU A 258 -0.71 -18.79 -11.78
CA LEU A 258 -1.24 -18.76 -13.15
C LEU A 258 -2.13 -17.51 -13.35
N PRO A 259 -2.40 -17.13 -14.61
CA PRO A 259 -3.59 -16.34 -14.93
C PRO A 259 -4.86 -17.08 -14.48
N THR A 260 -5.99 -16.36 -14.41
CA THR A 260 -7.28 -16.99 -14.03
C THR A 260 -8.15 -17.33 -15.23
N ARG A 261 -7.89 -16.74 -16.40
CA ARG A 261 -8.59 -17.04 -17.65
C ARG A 261 -7.73 -16.76 -18.88
N ARG A 262 -7.68 -17.73 -19.79
CA ARG A 262 -7.05 -17.65 -21.11
C ARG A 262 -7.94 -18.34 -22.15
N ARG A 263 -7.73 -18.02 -23.42
CA ARG A 263 -8.35 -18.73 -24.53
C ARG A 263 -7.47 -19.89 -24.98
N LEU A 264 -8.04 -20.82 -25.74
CA LEU A 264 -7.28 -21.81 -26.48
C LEU A 264 -6.22 -21.11 -27.32
N ASN A 265 -5.01 -21.65 -27.28
CA ASN A 265 -3.82 -21.13 -27.96
C ASN A 265 -3.24 -19.82 -27.43
N ASP A 266 -3.87 -19.14 -26.46
CA ASP A 266 -3.22 -18.02 -25.79
C ASP A 266 -1.93 -18.49 -25.09
N ILE A 267 -0.89 -17.66 -25.16
CA ILE A 267 0.34 -17.87 -24.40
C ILE A 267 0.11 -17.41 -22.96
N PHE A 268 0.65 -18.17 -22.01
CA PHE A 268 0.72 -17.76 -20.62
C PHE A 268 2.04 -18.16 -19.96
N CYS A 269 2.26 -17.62 -18.76
CA CYS A 269 3.40 -17.90 -17.90
C CYS A 269 2.92 -18.62 -16.64
N LEU A 270 3.68 -19.62 -16.20
CA LEU A 270 3.65 -20.14 -14.84
C LEU A 270 4.72 -19.41 -14.02
N GLY A 271 4.32 -18.64 -13.03
CA GLY A 271 5.24 -18.02 -12.08
C GLY A 271 5.49 -18.94 -10.88
N LEU A 272 6.74 -19.08 -10.45
CA LEU A 272 7.13 -19.86 -9.28
C LEU A 272 8.06 -19.01 -8.40
N LYS A 273 7.79 -18.91 -7.09
CA LYS A 273 8.68 -18.20 -6.16
C LYS A 273 8.78 -18.90 -4.81
N ALA A 274 9.91 -18.71 -4.15
CA ALA A 274 10.09 -19.02 -2.73
C ALA A 274 10.03 -17.71 -1.94
N GLU A 275 9.24 -17.68 -0.88
CA GLU A 275 9.10 -16.53 0.01
C GLU A 275 9.66 -16.85 1.40
N ASP A 276 10.28 -15.85 2.03
CA ASP A 276 10.55 -15.88 3.46
C ASP A 276 9.26 -15.69 4.28
N LEU A 277 9.39 -15.71 5.62
CA LEU A 277 8.26 -15.56 6.55
C LEU A 277 7.45 -14.26 6.34
N TRP A 278 8.06 -13.24 5.73
CA TRP A 278 7.48 -11.91 5.53
C TRP A 278 7.07 -11.65 4.08
N GLY A 279 7.11 -12.69 3.24
CA GLY A 279 6.71 -12.61 1.85
C GLY A 279 7.77 -11.98 0.92
N ASN A 280 9.03 -11.87 1.35
CA ASN A 280 10.10 -11.45 0.45
C ASN A 280 10.57 -12.65 -0.39
N PRO A 281 10.68 -12.51 -1.73
CA PRO A 281 11.31 -13.53 -2.57
C PRO A 281 12.74 -13.82 -2.08
N THR A 282 13.08 -15.11 -1.92
CA THR A 282 14.37 -15.54 -1.37
C THR A 282 15.03 -16.61 -2.22
N SER A 283 16.34 -16.50 -2.42
CA SER A 283 17.16 -17.51 -3.11
C SER A 283 17.46 -18.73 -2.23
N LYS A 284 17.14 -18.67 -0.94
CA LYS A 284 17.39 -19.73 0.06
C LYS A 284 16.33 -20.86 0.03
N GLY A 285 15.62 -21.02 -1.08
CA GLY A 285 14.62 -22.06 -1.30
C GLY A 285 14.94 -22.93 -2.49
N SER A 286 16.22 -23.23 -2.74
CA SER A 286 16.56 -24.06 -3.91
C SER A 286 16.05 -25.49 -3.73
N THR A 287 15.31 -26.00 -4.71
CA THR A 287 14.76 -27.37 -4.69
C THR A 287 14.40 -27.81 -6.12
N ARG A 288 14.02 -29.08 -6.28
CA ARG A 288 13.51 -29.63 -7.53
C ARG A 288 12.02 -29.95 -7.39
N PHE A 289 11.23 -29.58 -8.39
CA PHE A 289 9.80 -29.87 -8.46
C PHE A 289 9.49 -30.90 -9.54
N ALA A 290 8.78 -31.96 -9.18
CA ALA A 290 8.03 -32.79 -10.13
C ALA A 290 6.69 -32.11 -10.46
N ILE A 291 6.24 -32.19 -11.71
CA ILE A 291 5.10 -31.40 -12.20
C ILE A 291 4.03 -32.28 -12.81
N GLU A 292 2.80 -32.01 -12.42
CA GLU A 292 1.59 -32.61 -12.97
C GLU A 292 0.58 -31.52 -13.34
N SER A 293 -0.24 -31.77 -14.36
CA SER A 293 -1.29 -30.84 -14.80
C SER A 293 -2.58 -31.58 -15.12
N SER A 294 -3.71 -30.91 -14.86
CA SER A 294 -5.05 -31.46 -15.12
C SER A 294 -5.47 -31.40 -16.58
N LEU A 295 -4.82 -30.55 -17.39
CA LEU A 295 -4.95 -30.49 -18.84
C LEU A 295 -3.57 -30.63 -19.49
N PRO A 296 -3.48 -31.11 -20.75
CA PRO A 296 -2.23 -31.08 -21.51
C PRO A 296 -1.75 -29.63 -21.73
N VAL A 297 -0.52 -29.33 -21.31
CA VAL A 297 0.10 -28.00 -21.47
C VAL A 297 1.36 -28.12 -22.34
N GLU A 298 1.35 -27.49 -23.51
CA GLU A 298 2.54 -27.38 -24.35
C GLU A 298 3.58 -26.48 -23.69
N GLY A 299 4.85 -26.93 -23.69
CA GLY A 299 5.98 -26.21 -23.10
C GLY A 299 6.16 -26.42 -21.60
N LEU A 300 5.23 -27.11 -20.91
CA LEU A 300 5.37 -27.41 -19.48
C LEU A 300 6.35 -28.58 -19.28
N PRO A 301 7.49 -28.37 -18.60
CA PRO A 301 8.41 -29.47 -18.31
C PRO A 301 7.84 -30.40 -17.23
N SER A 302 8.24 -31.67 -17.24
CA SER A 302 7.87 -32.62 -16.18
C SER A 302 8.62 -32.40 -14.86
N VAL A 303 9.75 -31.66 -14.92
CA VAL A 303 10.60 -31.33 -13.76
C VAL A 303 11.12 -29.90 -13.90
N ILE A 304 11.15 -29.14 -12.80
CA ILE A 304 11.82 -27.83 -12.70
C ILE A 304 12.90 -27.87 -11.63
N ASP A 305 14.12 -27.47 -12.00
CA ASP A 305 15.19 -27.16 -11.05
C ASP A 305 15.05 -25.70 -10.59
N PHE A 306 14.43 -25.49 -9.43
CA PHE A 306 14.24 -24.15 -8.87
C PHE A 306 15.48 -23.75 -8.06
N ALA A 307 16.38 -23.00 -8.69
CA ALA A 307 17.59 -22.44 -8.07
C ALA A 307 17.77 -20.95 -8.42
N SER A 308 16.70 -20.17 -8.30
CA SER A 308 16.70 -18.78 -8.73
C SER A 308 17.43 -17.86 -7.74
N ALA A 309 18.41 -17.10 -8.23
CA ALA A 309 19.11 -16.09 -7.45
C ALA A 309 18.20 -14.93 -7.01
N SER A 310 17.10 -14.67 -7.74
CA SER A 310 16.10 -13.65 -7.38
C SER A 310 15.01 -14.18 -6.43
N GLY A 311 14.99 -15.49 -6.17
CA GLY A 311 13.92 -16.16 -5.44
C GLY A 311 12.63 -16.36 -6.23
N ALA A 312 12.62 -16.04 -7.53
CA ALA A 312 11.47 -16.21 -8.41
C ALA A 312 11.88 -16.67 -9.82
N MET A 313 11.01 -17.41 -10.50
CA MET A 313 11.22 -17.99 -11.82
C MET A 313 9.93 -17.87 -12.65
N ARG A 314 10.07 -17.54 -13.93
CA ARG A 314 9.00 -17.55 -14.93
C ARG A 314 9.20 -18.72 -15.88
N ILE A 315 8.15 -19.50 -16.11
CA ILE A 315 8.14 -20.59 -17.08
C ILE A 315 7.16 -20.20 -18.18
N GLU A 316 7.72 -19.86 -19.33
CA GLU A 316 6.99 -19.40 -20.51
C GLU A 316 7.86 -19.64 -21.78
N PRO A 317 7.26 -19.76 -22.97
CA PRO A 317 5.82 -19.72 -23.25
C PRO A 317 5.12 -21.06 -22.95
N LEU A 318 3.96 -21.01 -22.28
CA LEU A 318 3.06 -22.14 -22.08
C LEU A 318 1.75 -21.95 -22.85
N ARG A 319 1.12 -23.05 -23.27
CA ARG A 319 -0.13 -23.02 -24.02
C ARG A 319 -1.00 -24.26 -23.77
N VAL A 320 -2.31 -24.06 -23.71
CA VAL A 320 -3.30 -25.15 -23.83
C VAL A 320 -3.97 -25.01 -25.20
N ALA A 321 -3.85 -26.04 -26.04
CA ALA A 321 -4.35 -26.03 -27.42
C ALA A 321 -5.47 -27.05 -27.67
N ALA A 322 -5.60 -28.06 -26.80
CA ALA A 322 -6.42 -29.23 -27.07
C ALA A 322 -7.92 -29.02 -26.75
N GLU A 323 -8.24 -28.55 -25.54
CA GLU A 323 -9.62 -28.50 -25.05
C GLU A 323 -9.85 -27.41 -24.00
N GLU A 324 -11.11 -26.97 -23.89
CA GLU A 324 -11.57 -26.10 -22.81
C GLU A 324 -11.58 -26.84 -21.47
N GLY A 325 -11.43 -26.10 -20.37
CA GLY A 325 -11.52 -26.69 -19.04
C GLY A 325 -10.88 -25.82 -17.96
N ILE A 326 -10.71 -26.42 -16.78
CA ILE A 326 -10.00 -25.79 -15.66
C ILE A 326 -8.61 -26.40 -15.57
N LEU A 327 -7.59 -25.58 -15.84
CA LEU A 327 -6.20 -25.95 -15.62
C LEU A 327 -5.82 -25.70 -14.16
N ARG A 328 -5.27 -26.75 -13.55
CA ARG A 328 -4.51 -26.77 -12.30
C ARG A 328 -3.17 -27.44 -12.57
N ILE A 329 -2.10 -26.89 -11.98
CA ILE A 329 -0.74 -27.45 -12.03
C ILE A 329 -0.29 -27.71 -10.61
N TRP A 330 0.18 -28.93 -10.34
CA TRP A 330 0.75 -29.33 -9.07
C TRP A 330 2.27 -29.46 -9.20
N LEU A 331 2.99 -28.83 -8.28
CA LEU A 331 4.44 -28.88 -8.18
C LEU A 331 4.81 -29.56 -6.87
N THR A 332 5.40 -30.75 -6.93
CA THR A 332 5.82 -31.54 -5.77
C THR A 332 7.32 -31.41 -5.56
N ALA A 333 7.73 -30.76 -4.47
CA ALA A 333 9.13 -30.63 -4.07
C ALA A 333 9.73 -31.98 -3.62
N GLU A 334 11.06 -32.04 -3.52
CA GLU A 334 11.77 -33.25 -3.08
C GLU A 334 11.42 -33.69 -1.65
N ASP A 335 10.99 -32.76 -0.79
CA ASP A 335 10.53 -33.04 0.58
C ASP A 335 9.06 -33.46 0.67
N GLY A 336 8.36 -33.55 -0.48
CA GLY A 336 6.95 -33.89 -0.58
C GLY A 336 6.00 -32.69 -0.47
N THR A 337 6.49 -31.47 -0.27
CA THR A 337 5.65 -30.26 -0.28
C THR A 337 5.00 -30.09 -1.65
N VAL A 338 3.67 -29.96 -1.67
CA VAL A 338 2.90 -29.72 -2.89
C VAL A 338 2.47 -28.26 -2.97
N VAL A 339 2.80 -27.60 -4.07
CA VAL A 339 2.37 -26.25 -4.41
C VAL A 339 1.41 -26.35 -5.58
N GLU A 340 0.22 -25.76 -5.44
CA GLU A 340 -0.77 -25.74 -6.52
C GLU A 340 -0.81 -24.36 -7.18
N ALA A 341 -0.85 -24.34 -8.52
CA ALA A 341 -1.13 -23.17 -9.32
C ALA A 341 -2.50 -23.32 -10.00
N GLY A 342 -3.33 -22.27 -9.93
CA GLY A 342 -4.67 -22.25 -10.51
C GLY A 342 -5.76 -22.07 -9.44
N PRO A 343 -7.05 -22.19 -9.82
CA PRO A 343 -7.53 -22.60 -11.15
C PRO A 343 -7.35 -21.54 -12.23
N MET A 344 -7.06 -21.97 -13.46
CA MET A 344 -7.14 -21.15 -14.67
C MET A 344 -8.22 -21.70 -15.60
N GLN A 345 -9.19 -20.87 -15.97
CA GLN A 345 -10.18 -21.20 -16.98
C GLN A 345 -9.56 -21.12 -18.39
N VAL A 346 -9.73 -22.17 -19.17
CA VAL A 346 -9.37 -22.23 -20.60
C VAL A 346 -10.66 -22.27 -21.41
N LEU A 347 -10.89 -21.23 -22.22
CA LEU A 347 -12.11 -21.06 -23.03
C LEU A 347 -11.77 -21.02 -24.52
N THR A 348 -12.72 -21.24 -25.41
CA THR A 348 -12.50 -21.10 -26.86
C THR A 348 -12.39 -19.63 -27.27
N ASP A 349 -13.24 -18.77 -26.69
CA ASP A 349 -13.29 -17.34 -27.00
C ASP A 349 -13.80 -16.54 -25.78
N GLY A 350 -13.83 -15.21 -25.91
CA GLY A 350 -14.23 -14.27 -24.87
C GLY A 350 -13.06 -13.46 -24.31
N PRO A 351 -13.33 -12.61 -23.31
CA PRO A 351 -12.27 -11.84 -22.66
C PRO A 351 -11.36 -12.77 -21.84
N ALA A 352 -10.05 -12.55 -21.95
CA ALA A 352 -9.06 -13.11 -21.04
C ALA A 352 -8.90 -12.21 -19.81
N HIS A 353 -8.34 -12.77 -18.74
CA HIS A 353 -8.09 -12.06 -17.47
C HIS A 353 -6.63 -11.64 -17.37
N PHE A 354 -6.36 -10.34 -17.33
CA PHE A 354 -5.02 -9.82 -17.08
C PHE A 354 -4.97 -9.18 -15.71
N TRP A 355 -3.97 -9.54 -14.91
CA TRP A 355 -3.86 -9.09 -13.53
C TRP A 355 -2.85 -7.96 -13.39
N GLY A 356 -3.22 -6.91 -12.66
CA GLY A 356 -2.35 -5.78 -12.45
C GLY A 356 -2.44 -5.16 -11.07
N ASP A 357 -1.39 -4.41 -10.77
CA ASP A 357 -1.28 -3.48 -9.66
C ASP A 357 -0.76 -2.16 -10.26
N LEU A 358 -1.65 -1.18 -10.31
CA LEU A 358 -1.41 0.11 -10.95
C LEU A 358 -1.03 1.21 -9.96
N HIS A 359 -0.88 0.91 -8.67
CA HIS A 359 -0.72 1.94 -7.64
C HIS A 359 0.34 1.54 -6.62
N GLY A 360 1.44 2.27 -6.57
CA GLY A 360 2.46 2.10 -5.55
C GLY A 360 3.55 3.17 -5.62
N GLN A 361 4.37 3.20 -4.57
CA GLN A 361 5.40 4.21 -4.33
C GLN A 361 6.80 3.58 -4.29
N THR A 362 7.83 4.38 -4.56
CA THR A 362 9.24 3.97 -4.56
C THR A 362 10.09 4.96 -3.76
N GLY A 363 11.37 4.67 -3.58
CA GLY A 363 12.26 5.52 -2.80
C GLY A 363 12.62 6.85 -3.47
N GLU A 364 12.36 7.03 -4.76
CA GLU A 364 12.41 8.36 -5.40
C GLU A 364 11.36 9.32 -4.81
N THR A 365 10.32 8.78 -4.16
CA THR A 365 9.33 9.55 -3.41
C THR A 365 9.30 9.12 -1.94
N VAL A 366 8.13 8.84 -1.38
CA VAL A 366 7.93 8.51 0.03
C VAL A 366 8.32 7.07 0.37
N GLY A 367 8.38 6.17 -0.62
CA GLY A 367 8.60 4.73 -0.45
C GLY A 367 10.05 4.30 -0.18
N THR A 368 10.33 3.03 -0.49
CA THR A 368 11.67 2.41 -0.50
C THR A 368 11.90 1.66 -1.82
N ASN A 369 13.16 1.26 -2.05
CA ASN A 369 13.64 0.62 -3.28
C ASN A 369 13.51 1.50 -4.54
N SER A 370 14.30 1.21 -5.57
CA SER A 370 14.27 1.99 -6.81
C SER A 370 13.06 1.68 -7.68
N ILE A 371 12.75 2.58 -8.61
CA ILE A 371 11.74 2.34 -9.65
C ILE A 371 12.07 1.13 -10.54
N GLU A 372 13.35 0.84 -10.78
CA GLU A 372 13.77 -0.36 -11.50
C GLU A 372 13.42 -1.63 -10.73
N HIS A 373 13.67 -1.64 -9.42
CA HIS A 373 13.26 -2.76 -8.56
C HIS A 373 11.74 -2.93 -8.60
N TYR A 374 10.97 -1.86 -8.55
CA TYR A 374 9.51 -1.89 -8.59
C TYR A 374 8.98 -2.60 -9.83
N PHE A 375 9.43 -2.20 -11.04
CA PHE A 375 8.96 -2.81 -12.28
C PHE A 375 9.49 -4.25 -12.47
N ASP A 376 10.74 -4.54 -12.08
CA ASP A 376 11.24 -5.92 -12.04
C ASP A 376 10.39 -6.79 -11.10
N PHE A 377 10.02 -6.26 -9.93
CA PHE A 377 9.20 -6.99 -8.97
C PHE A 377 7.81 -7.29 -9.55
N ALA A 378 7.14 -6.29 -10.15
CA ALA A 378 5.86 -6.48 -10.82
C ALA A 378 5.91 -7.62 -11.85
N ARG A 379 6.88 -7.55 -12.77
CA ARG A 379 7.01 -8.50 -13.89
C ARG A 379 7.48 -9.88 -13.43
N ASN A 380 8.51 -9.94 -12.60
CA ASN A 380 9.31 -11.16 -12.40
C ASN A 380 9.12 -11.82 -11.04
N LYS A 381 8.51 -11.13 -10.06
CA LYS A 381 8.33 -11.65 -8.69
C LYS A 381 6.87 -11.75 -8.28
N SER A 382 6.01 -10.87 -8.80
CA SER A 382 4.56 -10.93 -8.65
C SER A 382 3.84 -11.46 -9.90
N PHE A 383 4.55 -11.56 -11.02
CA PHE A 383 4.04 -12.09 -12.30
C PHE A 383 2.78 -11.35 -12.79
N LEU A 384 2.79 -10.01 -12.70
CA LEU A 384 1.71 -9.16 -13.19
C LEU A 384 1.75 -9.04 -14.71
N ASP A 385 0.57 -8.92 -15.32
CA ASP A 385 0.39 -8.63 -16.74
C ASP A 385 0.42 -7.13 -17.03
N VAL A 386 -0.08 -6.31 -16.09
CA VAL A 386 -0.21 -4.85 -16.20
C VAL A 386 0.32 -4.18 -14.93
N THR A 387 1.04 -3.06 -15.07
CA THR A 387 1.44 -2.26 -13.91
C THR A 387 1.56 -0.77 -14.25
N ALA A 388 1.65 0.06 -13.22
CA ALA A 388 1.97 1.47 -13.30
C ALA A 388 2.63 1.90 -11.99
N HIS A 389 3.38 3.00 -12.03
CA HIS A 389 3.88 3.66 -10.82
C HIS A 389 3.10 4.95 -10.62
N GLN A 390 2.77 5.26 -9.37
CA GLN A 390 1.88 6.37 -9.04
C GLN A 390 2.47 7.17 -7.88
N ALA A 391 3.55 7.88 -8.19
CA ALA A 391 4.21 8.72 -7.21
C ALA A 391 3.37 9.96 -6.87
N ASN A 392 3.44 10.43 -5.61
CA ASN A 392 2.80 11.69 -5.22
C ASN A 392 3.37 12.85 -6.07
N ASP A 393 2.50 13.55 -6.78
CA ASP A 393 2.84 14.65 -7.68
C ASP A 393 3.77 15.68 -7.04
N PHE A 394 3.52 16.12 -5.81
CA PHE A 394 4.35 17.10 -5.09
C PHE A 394 5.73 16.59 -4.65
N GLN A 395 6.10 15.34 -5.00
CA GLN A 395 7.42 14.73 -4.75
C GLN A 395 8.16 14.35 -6.05
N ILE A 396 7.51 14.41 -7.21
CA ILE A 396 8.14 14.01 -8.47
C ILE A 396 9.02 15.15 -8.97
N LYS A 397 10.35 15.04 -8.86
CA LYS A 397 11.26 15.99 -9.50
C LYS A 397 11.21 15.91 -11.03
N PRO A 398 11.55 16.99 -11.76
CA PRO A 398 11.64 16.95 -13.23
C PRO A 398 12.56 15.83 -13.75
N ALA A 399 13.70 15.60 -13.09
CA ALA A 399 14.63 14.53 -13.43
C ALA A 399 13.98 13.14 -13.28
N PHE A 400 13.22 12.93 -12.20
CA PHE A 400 12.52 11.68 -11.96
C PHE A 400 11.34 11.49 -12.92
N TRP A 401 10.56 12.53 -13.22
CA TRP A 401 9.48 12.46 -14.23
C TRP A 401 10.01 12.01 -15.60
N LYS A 402 11.16 12.55 -16.01
CA LYS A 402 11.84 12.16 -17.25
C LYS A 402 12.29 10.69 -17.20
N LYS A 403 12.89 10.25 -16.09
CA LYS A 403 13.31 8.85 -15.89
C LYS A 403 12.10 7.91 -15.93
N LEU A 404 11.00 8.27 -15.25
CA LEU A 404 9.79 7.47 -15.18
C LEU A 404 9.19 7.27 -16.59
N ASN A 405 9.00 8.33 -17.37
CA ASN A 405 8.52 8.22 -18.75
C ASN A 405 9.43 7.31 -19.60
N HIS A 406 10.75 7.49 -19.51
CA HIS A 406 11.67 6.63 -20.26
C HIS A 406 11.54 5.15 -19.89
N LEU A 407 11.41 4.84 -18.59
CA LEU A 407 11.25 3.47 -18.11
C LEU A 407 9.91 2.87 -18.52
N THR A 408 8.80 3.62 -18.41
CA THR A 408 7.48 3.10 -18.81
C THR A 408 7.41 2.82 -20.30
N GLU A 409 8.07 3.63 -21.13
CA GLU A 409 8.21 3.38 -22.57
C GLU A 409 9.04 2.13 -22.84
N THR A 410 10.22 2.03 -22.20
CA THR A 410 11.19 0.95 -22.44
C THR A 410 10.68 -0.42 -21.98
N LEU A 411 9.95 -0.46 -20.87
CA LEU A 411 9.49 -1.70 -20.25
C LEU A 411 8.11 -2.14 -20.75
N ASN A 412 7.38 -1.28 -21.44
CA ASN A 412 6.09 -1.64 -22.01
C ASN A 412 6.28 -2.57 -23.21
N GLU A 413 5.84 -3.81 -23.04
CA GLU A 413 5.97 -4.88 -24.02
C GLU A 413 4.56 -5.43 -24.32
N PRO A 414 3.83 -4.83 -25.29
CA PRO A 414 2.46 -5.22 -25.63
C PRO A 414 2.35 -6.73 -25.90
N GLY A 415 1.33 -7.36 -25.32
CA GLY A 415 1.10 -8.80 -25.36
C GLY A 415 1.78 -9.57 -24.22
N VAL A 416 2.77 -8.98 -23.53
CA VAL A 416 3.56 -9.66 -22.49
C VAL A 416 3.47 -8.94 -21.16
N PHE A 417 3.79 -7.64 -21.12
CA PHE A 417 3.82 -6.83 -19.91
C PHE A 417 3.52 -5.36 -20.24
N THR A 418 2.31 -4.91 -19.89
CA THR A 418 1.86 -3.54 -20.18
C THR A 418 2.21 -2.62 -19.02
N VAL A 419 2.88 -1.50 -19.31
CA VAL A 419 3.27 -0.51 -18.30
C VAL A 419 2.63 0.83 -18.65
N LEU A 420 1.89 1.45 -17.72
CA LEU A 420 1.28 2.76 -17.94
C LEU A 420 2.11 3.89 -17.31
N PRO A 421 2.34 5.00 -18.03
CA PRO A 421 2.80 6.25 -17.42
C PRO A 421 1.67 6.93 -16.64
N GLY A 422 2.03 7.60 -15.55
CA GLY A 422 1.05 8.27 -14.69
C GLY A 422 1.66 8.77 -13.39
N TYR A 423 0.82 9.37 -12.55
CA TYR A 423 1.19 9.88 -11.23
C TYR A 423 -0.04 10.00 -10.34
N GLU A 424 0.19 10.00 -9.03
CA GLU A 424 -0.85 10.26 -8.04
C GLU A 424 -0.99 11.77 -7.85
N TRP A 425 -2.10 12.36 -8.29
CA TRP A 425 -2.46 13.73 -7.90
C TRP A 425 -2.91 13.71 -6.44
N SER A 426 -2.11 14.34 -5.59
CA SER A 426 -2.17 14.11 -4.16
C SER A 426 -2.62 15.37 -3.43
N GLY A 427 -3.78 15.90 -3.82
CA GLY A 427 -4.42 17.06 -3.20
C GLY A 427 -4.95 16.79 -1.79
N ASN A 428 -5.17 17.84 -1.01
CA ASN A 428 -5.78 17.68 0.32
C ASN A 428 -7.25 17.24 0.18
N THR A 429 -7.73 16.39 1.10
CA THR A 429 -9.12 15.88 1.09
C THR A 429 -10.17 16.99 1.00
N ALA A 430 -9.93 18.15 1.61
CA ALA A 430 -10.84 19.29 1.58
C ALA A 430 -11.05 19.90 0.17
N VAL A 431 -10.16 19.60 -0.78
CA VAL A 431 -10.16 20.14 -2.15
C VAL A 431 -10.12 19.05 -3.23
N GLY A 432 -10.43 17.81 -2.87
CA GLY A 432 -10.45 16.67 -3.81
C GLY A 432 -9.91 15.38 -3.22
N GLY A 433 -8.78 15.42 -2.52
CA GLY A 433 -8.09 14.22 -2.04
C GLY A 433 -7.39 13.42 -3.14
N ASP A 434 -6.83 12.27 -2.78
CA ASP A 434 -5.89 11.54 -3.63
C ASP A 434 -6.58 10.88 -4.86
N HIS A 435 -6.06 11.13 -6.07
CA HIS A 435 -6.54 10.56 -7.34
C HIS A 435 -5.36 10.09 -8.19
N ASN A 436 -5.44 8.88 -8.74
CA ASN A 436 -4.43 8.41 -9.69
C ASN A 436 -4.76 8.87 -11.10
N VAL A 437 -3.74 9.37 -11.81
CA VAL A 437 -3.83 9.85 -13.19
C VAL A 437 -2.97 8.96 -14.07
N PHE A 438 -3.57 8.36 -15.09
CA PHE A 438 -2.87 7.53 -16.06
C PHE A 438 -2.92 8.17 -17.43
N PHE A 439 -1.82 8.08 -18.16
CA PHE A 439 -1.73 8.47 -19.56
C PHE A 439 -1.55 7.24 -20.45
N ARG A 440 -2.16 7.26 -21.63
CA ARG A 440 -1.99 6.17 -22.60
C ARG A 440 -0.56 6.12 -23.15
N LYS A 441 0.10 7.28 -23.23
CA LYS A 441 1.46 7.44 -23.75
C LYS A 441 2.22 8.41 -22.88
N GLU A 442 3.54 8.25 -22.91
CA GLU A 442 4.51 9.13 -22.30
C GLU A 442 4.46 10.54 -22.88
N GLY A 443 5.13 11.47 -22.19
CA GLY A 443 5.33 12.85 -22.66
C GLY A 443 4.20 13.81 -22.31
N ALA A 444 3.17 13.35 -21.61
CA ALA A 444 2.19 14.21 -20.99
C ALA A 444 2.81 15.05 -19.86
N ARG A 445 2.22 16.24 -19.63
CA ARG A 445 2.59 17.11 -18.53
C ARG A 445 2.08 16.51 -17.21
N ILE A 446 2.85 16.74 -16.14
CA ILE A 446 2.40 16.52 -14.77
C ILE A 446 1.71 17.80 -14.27
N TYR A 447 0.47 17.69 -13.79
CA TYR A 447 -0.21 18.78 -13.09
C TYR A 447 -0.18 18.49 -11.59
N ARG A 448 0.45 19.38 -10.82
CA ARG A 448 0.70 19.18 -9.40
C ARG A 448 -0.35 19.87 -8.56
N CYS A 449 -0.67 19.29 -7.41
CA CYS A 449 -1.45 19.95 -6.38
C CYS A 449 -0.62 21.02 -5.66
N SER A 450 0.71 20.85 -5.59
CA SER A 450 1.67 21.81 -5.00
C SER A 450 3.12 21.40 -5.27
N HIS A 451 4.05 22.30 -4.96
CA HIS A 451 5.49 22.08 -4.96
C HIS A 451 6.09 21.79 -3.56
N ALA A 452 5.30 21.23 -2.64
CA ALA A 452 5.68 21.13 -1.22
C ALA A 452 7.02 20.43 -0.94
N LEU A 453 7.48 19.52 -1.83
CA LEU A 453 8.74 18.79 -1.71
C LEU A 453 9.55 18.81 -3.03
N VAL A 454 9.35 19.83 -3.86
CA VAL A 454 10.11 20.05 -5.09
C VAL A 454 10.64 21.49 -5.03
N ALA A 455 11.94 21.69 -5.30
CA ALA A 455 12.57 23.01 -5.17
C ALA A 455 12.46 23.82 -6.46
N GLU A 456 12.32 23.12 -7.58
CA GLU A 456 12.03 23.64 -8.91
C GLU A 456 10.61 24.24 -8.93
N HIS A 457 10.45 25.40 -9.54
CA HIS A 457 9.19 26.16 -9.57
C HIS A 457 8.84 26.65 -10.99
N ASP A 458 9.47 26.06 -12.00
CA ASP A 458 9.36 26.48 -13.40
C ASP A 458 7.95 26.20 -14.00
N ASP A 459 7.20 25.26 -13.40
CA ASP A 459 5.85 24.81 -13.79
C ASP A 459 4.74 25.26 -12.82
N LEU A 460 5.03 26.21 -11.91
CA LEU A 460 4.07 26.72 -10.92
C LEU A 460 2.74 27.22 -11.50
N ASP A 461 2.78 27.83 -12.68
CA ASP A 461 1.60 28.37 -13.36
C ASP A 461 0.67 27.28 -13.90
N THR A 462 1.13 26.03 -13.93
CA THR A 462 0.37 24.86 -14.36
C THR A 462 -0.26 24.08 -13.21
N ASP A 463 0.02 24.45 -11.95
CA ASP A 463 -0.52 23.77 -10.78
C ASP A 463 -2.06 23.68 -10.84
N ALA A 464 -2.56 22.55 -10.35
CA ALA A 464 -3.95 22.21 -10.17
C ALA A 464 -4.22 21.97 -8.68
N HIS A 465 -4.50 23.04 -7.93
CA HIS A 465 -4.60 22.99 -6.46
C HIS A 465 -5.86 22.29 -5.96
N THR A 466 -6.92 22.23 -6.78
CA THR A 466 -8.16 21.51 -6.51
C THR A 466 -8.42 20.44 -7.57
N LEU A 467 -9.30 19.48 -7.26
CA LEU A 467 -9.70 18.46 -8.23
C LEU A 467 -10.38 19.05 -9.47
N THR A 468 -11.19 20.10 -9.29
CA THR A 468 -11.80 20.84 -10.40
C THR A 468 -10.75 21.50 -11.29
N ASP A 469 -9.69 22.07 -10.70
CA ASP A 469 -8.57 22.60 -11.50
C ASP A 469 -7.90 21.51 -12.32
N LEU A 470 -7.68 20.32 -11.73
CA LEU A 470 -7.08 19.19 -12.43
C LEU A 470 -7.91 18.76 -13.64
N TYR A 471 -9.24 18.63 -13.47
CA TYR A 471 -10.13 18.33 -14.58
C TYR A 471 -10.07 19.38 -15.67
N ASN A 472 -10.12 20.67 -15.32
CA ASN A 472 -10.01 21.75 -16.28
C ASN A 472 -8.69 21.69 -17.07
N ARG A 473 -7.55 21.45 -16.40
CA ARG A 473 -6.24 21.31 -17.06
C ARG A 473 -6.22 20.15 -18.06
N LEU A 474 -6.75 18.98 -17.66
CA LEU A 474 -6.79 17.80 -18.52
C LEU A 474 -7.72 17.97 -19.73
N HIS A 475 -8.72 18.86 -19.65
CA HIS A 475 -9.56 19.23 -20.80
C HIS A 475 -8.93 20.31 -21.69
N ASP A 476 -8.26 21.30 -21.09
CA ASP A 476 -7.62 22.40 -21.80
C ASP A 476 -6.39 21.91 -22.62
N GLU A 477 -5.65 20.94 -22.09
CA GLU A 477 -4.51 20.28 -22.74
C GLU A 477 -4.81 18.77 -22.90
N PRO A 478 -5.74 18.40 -23.81
CA PRO A 478 -6.29 17.06 -23.85
C PRO A 478 -5.24 16.02 -24.22
N VAL A 479 -4.95 15.16 -23.25
CA VAL A 479 -4.16 13.94 -23.39
C VAL A 479 -5.04 12.75 -23.05
N ASP A 480 -4.87 11.64 -23.77
CA ASP A 480 -5.66 10.43 -23.53
C ASP A 480 -5.34 9.89 -22.13
N SER A 481 -6.25 10.18 -21.20
CA SER A 481 -6.10 9.92 -19.78
C SER A 481 -7.31 9.21 -19.19
N VAL A 482 -7.06 8.49 -18.10
CA VAL A 482 -8.09 7.91 -17.22
C VAL A 482 -7.66 8.12 -15.78
N MET A 483 -8.62 8.23 -14.88
CA MET A 483 -8.40 8.45 -13.46
C MET A 483 -9.20 7.46 -12.61
N TYR A 484 -8.69 7.20 -11.41
CA TYR A 484 -9.51 6.65 -10.34
C TYR A 484 -9.27 7.35 -9.01
N ALA A 485 -10.34 7.51 -8.24
CA ALA A 485 -10.30 8.02 -6.88
C ALA A 485 -9.87 6.88 -5.92
N HIS A 486 -9.06 7.18 -4.91
CA HIS A 486 -8.60 6.15 -3.98
C HIS A 486 -8.51 6.64 -2.53
N VAL A 487 -8.24 5.69 -1.65
CA VAL A 487 -7.97 5.94 -0.23
C VAL A 487 -6.56 5.49 0.09
N GLY A 488 -5.66 6.47 0.22
CA GLY A 488 -4.29 6.27 0.66
C GLY A 488 -4.04 6.90 2.03
N GLY A 489 -2.90 7.58 2.14
CA GLY A 489 -2.58 8.40 3.30
C GLY A 489 -3.60 9.52 3.54
N ARG A 490 -4.34 9.97 2.52
CA ARG A 490 -5.58 10.72 2.66
C ARG A 490 -6.64 10.00 1.82
N TYR A 491 -7.90 10.38 1.96
CA TYR A 491 -8.97 9.80 1.14
C TYR A 491 -9.44 10.81 0.11
N ALA A 492 -9.77 10.31 -1.09
CA ALA A 492 -10.50 11.04 -2.11
C ALA A 492 -11.87 11.49 -1.57
N ASN A 493 -12.16 12.77 -1.67
CA ASN A 493 -13.46 13.32 -1.36
C ASN A 493 -14.37 13.23 -2.60
N ILE A 494 -15.04 12.09 -2.72
CA ILE A 494 -16.04 11.82 -3.77
C ILE A 494 -17.32 12.69 -3.65
N HIS A 495 -17.36 13.70 -2.79
CA HIS A 495 -18.45 14.69 -2.77
C HIS A 495 -17.99 16.06 -3.30
N PHE A 496 -16.69 16.23 -3.58
CA PHE A 496 -16.13 17.49 -4.02
C PHE A 496 -16.45 17.76 -5.51
N ASP A 497 -16.00 16.89 -6.41
CA ASP A 497 -16.23 16.99 -7.85
C ASP A 497 -16.12 15.61 -8.52
N HIS A 498 -16.60 15.49 -9.76
CA HIS A 498 -16.52 14.28 -10.58
C HIS A 498 -16.67 14.60 -12.06
N ASP A 499 -15.69 14.18 -12.86
CA ASP A 499 -15.85 14.12 -14.31
C ASP A 499 -15.91 12.66 -14.79
N PRO A 500 -17.09 12.16 -15.22
CA PRO A 500 -17.23 10.79 -15.71
C PRO A 500 -16.45 10.47 -16.99
N ARG A 501 -15.91 11.47 -17.69
CA ARG A 501 -15.08 11.29 -18.88
C ARG A 501 -13.64 10.89 -18.53
N LEU A 502 -13.19 11.25 -17.32
CA LEU A 502 -11.84 11.02 -16.82
C LEU A 502 -11.84 10.01 -15.67
N GLU A 503 -12.63 10.26 -14.61
CA GLU A 503 -12.73 9.42 -13.42
C GLU A 503 -13.65 8.22 -13.67
N ALA A 504 -13.05 7.10 -14.05
CA ALA A 504 -13.79 5.92 -14.50
C ALA A 504 -13.95 4.85 -13.42
N ALA A 505 -13.15 4.87 -12.36
CA ALA A 505 -13.15 3.84 -11.31
C ALA A 505 -12.84 4.40 -9.92
N VAL A 506 -13.07 3.57 -8.90
CA VAL A 506 -12.66 3.81 -7.51
C VAL A 506 -11.86 2.62 -6.98
N GLU A 507 -10.82 2.91 -6.21
CA GLU A 507 -10.01 1.90 -5.53
C GLU A 507 -10.65 1.50 -4.20
N VAL A 508 -11.24 0.30 -4.15
CA VAL A 508 -11.96 -0.19 -2.96
C VAL A 508 -11.05 -0.89 -1.96
N HIS A 509 -9.82 -1.21 -2.34
CA HIS A 509 -8.88 -1.94 -1.50
C HIS A 509 -7.42 -1.61 -1.84
N SER A 510 -6.61 -1.44 -0.79
CA SER A 510 -5.15 -1.33 -0.86
C SER A 510 -4.47 -1.77 0.44
N ALA A 511 -3.14 -1.67 0.52
CA ALA A 511 -2.40 -1.92 1.76
C ALA A 511 -2.81 -0.96 2.90
N TRP A 512 -3.48 0.16 2.56
CA TRP A 512 -4.12 1.00 3.55
C TRP A 512 -5.32 0.31 4.18
N GLY A 513 -6.09 -0.51 3.46
CA GLY A 513 -7.30 -1.12 4.00
C GLY A 513 -8.34 -1.51 2.96
N SER A 514 -9.55 -1.79 3.45
CA SER A 514 -10.74 -2.01 2.60
C SER A 514 -11.73 -0.87 2.79
N PHE A 515 -12.17 -0.27 1.69
CA PHE A 515 -12.88 1.01 1.64
C PHE A 515 -14.12 0.92 0.77
N GLU A 516 -14.88 -0.17 0.87
CA GLU A 516 -16.08 -0.41 0.05
C GLU A 516 -17.05 0.78 0.02
N TRP A 517 -17.08 1.57 1.11
CA TRP A 517 -17.86 2.81 1.19
C TRP A 517 -17.56 3.82 0.09
N ILE A 518 -16.34 3.88 -0.48
CA ILE A 518 -16.00 4.83 -1.55
C ILE A 518 -16.81 4.55 -2.82
N LEU A 519 -17.17 3.28 -3.06
CA LEU A 519 -18.05 2.89 -4.15
C LEU A 519 -19.51 3.17 -3.78
N THR A 520 -19.95 2.71 -2.61
CA THR A 520 -21.37 2.76 -2.25
C THR A 520 -21.90 4.15 -1.99
N ASP A 521 -21.07 5.04 -1.44
CA ASP A 521 -21.39 6.45 -1.27
C ASP A 521 -21.55 7.17 -2.62
N GLY A 522 -20.96 6.62 -3.68
CA GLY A 522 -21.12 7.05 -5.08
C GLY A 522 -22.52 6.86 -5.65
N PHE A 523 -23.26 5.84 -5.19
CA PHE A 523 -24.54 5.45 -5.80
C PHE A 523 -25.63 6.51 -5.66
N PRO A 524 -25.86 7.14 -4.49
CA PRO A 524 -26.83 8.24 -4.37
C PRO A 524 -26.52 9.44 -5.28
N MET A 525 -25.25 9.62 -5.66
CA MET A 525 -24.79 10.67 -6.58
C MET A 525 -24.83 10.25 -8.06
N ARG A 526 -25.34 9.04 -8.37
CA ARG A 526 -25.34 8.45 -9.73
C ARG A 526 -23.95 8.37 -10.36
N ARG A 527 -22.91 8.17 -9.55
CA ARG A 527 -21.55 7.90 -10.04
C ARG A 527 -21.51 6.47 -10.61
N ARG A 528 -21.33 6.37 -11.93
CA ARG A 528 -21.21 5.10 -12.66
C ARG A 528 -19.73 4.76 -12.86
N VAL A 529 -19.10 4.26 -11.80
CA VAL A 529 -17.65 3.99 -11.69
C VAL A 529 -17.36 2.49 -11.56
N GLY A 530 -16.21 2.07 -12.05
CA GLY A 530 -15.71 0.71 -11.91
C GLY A 530 -15.02 0.49 -10.57
N VAL A 531 -14.68 -0.76 -10.32
CA VAL A 531 -13.94 -1.20 -9.14
C VAL A 531 -12.53 -1.60 -9.54
N VAL A 532 -11.56 -1.07 -8.83
CA VAL A 532 -10.16 -1.49 -8.87
C VAL A 532 -9.67 -1.77 -7.45
N ALA A 533 -8.61 -2.57 -7.35
CA ALA A 533 -7.86 -2.80 -6.12
C ALA A 533 -6.36 -2.87 -6.48
N ASN A 534 -5.52 -2.16 -5.74
CA ASN A 534 -4.08 -2.07 -6.04
C ASN A 534 -3.31 -2.08 -4.71
N SER A 535 -1.98 -2.02 -4.73
CA SER A 535 -1.25 -2.09 -3.45
C SER A 535 -1.25 -0.77 -2.68
N ASP A 536 -1.09 0.37 -3.36
CA ASP A 536 -0.58 1.60 -2.75
C ASP A 536 0.66 1.29 -1.86
N GLY A 537 1.47 0.35 -2.35
CA GLY A 537 2.55 -0.26 -1.61
C GLY A 537 3.77 0.65 -1.61
N HIS A 538 4.32 0.93 -0.42
CA HIS A 538 5.46 1.84 -0.29
C HIS A 538 6.82 1.12 -0.21
N LYS A 539 6.84 -0.19 -0.42
CA LYS A 539 8.01 -1.06 -0.20
C LYS A 539 8.65 -1.59 -1.50
N GLY A 540 8.20 -1.11 -2.65
CA GLY A 540 8.67 -1.59 -3.96
C GLY A 540 8.18 -2.99 -4.35
N ARG A 541 7.01 -3.43 -3.87
CA ARG A 541 6.47 -4.80 -4.10
C ARG A 541 5.08 -4.84 -4.72
N PRO A 542 4.88 -4.24 -5.90
CA PRO A 542 3.58 -4.28 -6.56
C PRO A 542 3.10 -5.72 -6.76
N GLY A 543 1.83 -5.97 -6.47
CA GLY A 543 1.16 -7.27 -6.52
C GLY A 543 1.53 -8.27 -5.43
N ALA A 544 2.47 -7.93 -4.52
CA ALA A 544 2.75 -8.73 -3.32
C ALA A 544 3.13 -7.86 -2.12
N SER A 545 2.34 -6.83 -1.86
CA SER A 545 2.61 -5.86 -0.79
C SER A 545 2.12 -6.37 0.56
N TYR A 546 2.95 -7.16 1.24
CA TYR A 546 2.69 -7.58 2.63
C TYR A 546 2.77 -6.38 3.60
N PRO A 547 1.86 -6.30 4.59
CA PRO A 547 1.84 -5.18 5.55
C PRO A 547 3.09 -5.12 6.44
N GLY A 548 3.76 -6.25 6.66
CA GLY A 548 4.89 -6.35 7.60
C GLY A 548 4.46 -6.03 9.03
N ALA A 549 5.37 -5.46 9.81
CA ALA A 549 5.15 -4.96 11.17
C ALA A 549 4.91 -3.43 11.20
N SER A 550 4.59 -2.85 10.04
CA SER A 550 4.45 -1.41 9.83
C SER A 550 3.03 -0.89 10.15
N PHE A 551 2.75 0.35 9.76
CA PHE A 551 1.44 0.98 9.89
C PHE A 551 0.44 0.59 8.79
N PHE A 552 0.85 -0.15 7.76
CA PHE A 552 -0.03 -0.77 6.78
C PHE A 552 -0.76 -1.96 7.42
N GLY A 553 -2.09 -2.02 7.29
CA GLY A 553 -2.93 -2.98 8.02
C GLY A 553 -3.53 -4.11 7.16
N ALA A 554 -3.32 -4.06 5.85
CA ALA A 554 -3.85 -5.02 4.89
C ALA A 554 -2.76 -5.46 3.89
N TYR A 555 -3.01 -6.58 3.24
CA TYR A 555 -2.25 -7.00 2.06
C TYR A 555 -2.63 -6.10 0.87
N GLY A 556 -1.71 -5.88 -0.07
CA GLY A 556 -2.01 -5.07 -1.27
C GLY A 556 -3.07 -5.73 -2.15
N GLY A 557 -3.91 -4.92 -2.78
CA GLY A 557 -4.93 -5.38 -3.71
C GLY A 557 -4.40 -5.71 -5.10
N LEU A 558 -5.23 -6.39 -5.89
CA LEU A 558 -5.00 -6.68 -7.30
C LEU A 558 -6.25 -6.39 -8.13
N THR A 559 -6.06 -5.83 -9.33
CA THR A 559 -7.13 -5.59 -10.29
C THR A 559 -7.05 -6.63 -11.41
N CYS A 560 -8.17 -7.23 -11.75
CA CYS A 560 -8.34 -8.02 -12.95
C CYS A 560 -8.98 -7.16 -14.04
N PHE A 561 -8.38 -7.16 -15.24
CA PHE A 561 -8.86 -6.50 -16.44
C PHE A 561 -9.40 -7.55 -17.41
N LEU A 562 -10.65 -7.42 -17.83
CA LEU A 562 -11.29 -8.30 -18.81
C LEU A 562 -11.00 -7.75 -20.21
N MET A 563 -10.07 -8.37 -20.94
CA MET A 563 -9.57 -7.82 -22.20
C MET A 563 -9.35 -8.90 -23.26
N LYS A 564 -9.35 -8.49 -24.53
CA LYS A 564 -9.01 -9.39 -25.65
C LYS A 564 -7.51 -9.58 -25.85
N GLU A 565 -6.70 -8.63 -25.37
CA GLU A 565 -5.26 -8.59 -25.53
C GLU A 565 -4.63 -7.75 -24.41
N ASN A 566 -3.34 -7.94 -24.14
CA ASN A 566 -2.59 -7.17 -23.14
C ASN A 566 -1.93 -5.95 -23.80
N THR A 567 -2.68 -4.87 -24.01
CA THR A 567 -2.17 -3.63 -24.61
C THR A 567 -2.65 -2.41 -23.82
N ARG A 568 -1.94 -1.28 -23.90
CA ARG A 568 -2.39 -0.03 -23.26
C ARG A 568 -3.78 0.40 -23.73
N ASP A 569 -4.07 0.22 -25.02
CA ASP A 569 -5.37 0.54 -25.61
C ASP A 569 -6.48 -0.31 -24.98
N ALA A 570 -6.25 -1.61 -24.83
CA ALA A 570 -7.18 -2.52 -24.19
C ALA A 570 -7.36 -2.19 -22.69
N VAL A 571 -6.28 -1.85 -21.98
CA VAL A 571 -6.35 -1.47 -20.55
C VAL A 571 -7.16 -0.20 -20.37
N PHE A 572 -6.92 0.82 -21.19
CA PHE A 572 -7.68 2.08 -21.15
C PHE A 572 -9.15 1.85 -21.46
N GLU A 573 -9.46 1.02 -22.46
CA GLU A 573 -10.84 0.68 -22.77
C GLU A 573 -11.51 -0.10 -21.63
N ALA A 574 -10.82 -1.08 -21.03
CA ALA A 574 -11.34 -1.84 -19.90
C ALA A 574 -11.67 -0.93 -18.70
N ILE A 575 -10.80 0.04 -18.39
CA ILE A 575 -11.05 1.02 -17.33
C ILE A 575 -12.26 1.89 -17.68
N ARG A 576 -12.32 2.46 -18.90
CA ARG A 576 -13.44 3.31 -19.36
C ARG A 576 -14.78 2.59 -19.43
N ARG A 577 -14.75 1.29 -19.75
CA ARG A 577 -15.89 0.39 -19.77
C ARG A 577 -16.22 -0.17 -18.40
N ARG A 578 -15.32 0.00 -17.42
CA ARG A 578 -15.40 -0.56 -16.07
C ARG A 578 -15.44 -2.09 -16.09
N HIS A 579 -14.83 -2.68 -17.11
CA HIS A 579 -14.67 -4.14 -17.28
C HIS A 579 -13.49 -4.61 -16.42
N THR A 580 -13.59 -4.33 -15.11
CA THR A 580 -12.59 -4.60 -14.10
C THR A 580 -13.23 -5.12 -12.82
N TYR A 581 -12.46 -5.84 -12.02
CA TYR A 581 -12.81 -6.18 -10.64
C TYR A 581 -11.57 -6.26 -9.76
N GLY A 582 -11.72 -6.09 -8.46
CA GLY A 582 -10.62 -6.05 -7.50
C GLY A 582 -10.63 -7.23 -6.53
N THR A 583 -9.46 -7.63 -6.04
CA THR A 583 -9.31 -8.59 -4.92
C THR A 583 -8.34 -8.05 -3.88
N SER A 584 -8.45 -8.53 -2.64
CA SER A 584 -7.52 -8.22 -1.55
C SER A 584 -6.28 -9.11 -1.52
N GLY A 585 -5.98 -9.85 -2.60
CA GLY A 585 -4.79 -10.69 -2.66
C GLY A 585 -4.84 -11.82 -3.67
N PRO A 586 -5.76 -12.80 -3.56
CA PRO A 586 -5.79 -13.95 -4.46
C PRO A 586 -6.31 -13.58 -5.84
N ARG A 587 -5.81 -14.27 -6.85
CA ARG A 587 -6.35 -14.17 -8.22
C ARG A 587 -7.55 -15.11 -8.34
N VAL A 588 -8.73 -14.56 -8.58
CA VAL A 588 -10.01 -15.28 -8.65
C VAL A 588 -10.64 -15.06 -10.02
N ALA A 589 -11.21 -16.08 -10.66
CA ALA A 589 -12.03 -15.88 -11.85
C ALA A 589 -13.48 -15.56 -11.43
N ILE A 590 -14.03 -14.44 -11.89
CA ILE A 590 -15.38 -13.99 -11.55
C ILE A 590 -16.13 -13.58 -12.82
N ASP A 591 -17.32 -14.12 -13.02
CA ASP A 591 -18.32 -13.57 -13.95
C ASP A 591 -19.59 -13.20 -13.22
N ILE A 592 -20.14 -12.05 -13.61
CA ILE A 592 -21.52 -11.67 -13.38
C ILE A 592 -22.12 -11.27 -14.73
N LYS A 593 -23.28 -11.84 -15.07
CA LYS A 593 -24.02 -11.51 -16.29
C LYS A 593 -25.49 -11.31 -15.96
N ALA A 594 -26.10 -10.30 -16.57
CA ALA A 594 -27.54 -10.09 -16.50
C ALA A 594 -28.19 -10.38 -17.86
N GLU A 595 -29.19 -11.26 -17.88
CA GLU A 595 -30.01 -11.58 -19.05
C GLU A 595 -31.18 -10.61 -19.14
N LEU A 596 -31.34 -9.97 -20.31
CA LEU A 596 -32.32 -8.93 -20.59
C LEU A 596 -33.39 -9.49 -21.54
N THR A 597 -34.61 -9.68 -21.05
CA THR A 597 -35.66 -10.37 -21.81
C THR A 597 -36.17 -9.50 -22.96
N ALA A 598 -36.37 -8.20 -22.72
CA ALA A 598 -36.75 -7.25 -23.76
C ALA A 598 -35.56 -6.75 -24.60
N GLY A 599 -34.33 -7.09 -24.20
CA GLY A 599 -33.10 -6.44 -24.63
C GLY A 599 -32.91 -5.06 -23.98
N GLY A 600 -31.72 -4.50 -24.14
CA GLY A 600 -31.35 -3.18 -23.62
C GLY A 600 -30.43 -2.41 -24.55
N THR A 601 -30.30 -1.11 -24.29
CA THR A 601 -29.35 -0.23 -24.97
C THR A 601 -28.12 -0.05 -24.09
N LEU A 602 -27.01 -0.68 -24.48
CA LEU A 602 -25.71 -0.54 -23.84
C LEU A 602 -25.04 0.76 -24.29
N PHE A 603 -24.51 1.52 -23.34
CA PHE A 603 -23.73 2.73 -23.60
C PHE A 603 -22.24 2.47 -23.39
N HIS A 604 -21.41 2.86 -24.36
CA HIS A 604 -19.97 2.63 -24.30
C HIS A 604 -19.25 3.58 -23.33
N ARG A 605 -19.86 4.72 -23.05
CA ARG A 605 -19.41 5.73 -22.07
C ARG A 605 -20.58 6.10 -21.17
N ASN A 606 -20.34 6.96 -20.17
CA ASN A 606 -21.42 7.43 -19.32
C ASN A 606 -22.32 8.41 -20.10
N PRO A 607 -23.59 8.08 -20.40
CA PRO A 607 -24.45 8.95 -21.22
C PRO A 607 -24.84 10.27 -20.54
N ILE A 608 -24.62 10.42 -19.23
CA ILE A 608 -24.79 11.71 -18.54
C ILE A 608 -23.75 12.71 -19.01
N ALA A 609 -22.51 12.26 -19.25
CA ALA A 609 -21.41 13.10 -19.69
C ALA A 609 -21.22 13.08 -21.22
N GLU A 610 -21.53 11.95 -21.86
CA GLU A 610 -21.36 11.72 -23.30
C GLU A 610 -22.65 11.14 -23.91
N PRO A 611 -23.70 11.97 -24.12
CA PRO A 611 -25.01 11.51 -24.58
C PRO A 611 -24.98 10.87 -25.98
N ASP A 612 -24.04 11.28 -26.83
CA ASP A 612 -23.86 10.77 -28.19
C ASP A 612 -22.84 9.63 -28.29
N CYS A 613 -22.46 9.01 -27.16
CA CYS A 613 -21.52 7.89 -27.18
C CYS A 613 -22.07 6.69 -27.97
N ALA A 614 -21.17 5.83 -28.44
CA ALA A 614 -21.56 4.61 -29.15
C ALA A 614 -22.50 3.76 -28.28
N THR A 615 -23.55 3.22 -28.92
CA THR A 615 -24.52 2.35 -28.28
C THR A 615 -24.72 1.06 -29.05
N GLU A 616 -25.05 0.00 -28.32
CA GLU A 616 -25.30 -1.33 -28.87
C GLU A 616 -26.58 -1.91 -28.28
N LYS A 617 -27.36 -2.62 -29.10
CA LYS A 617 -28.49 -3.41 -28.59
C LYS A 617 -27.95 -4.73 -28.06
N VAL A 618 -28.22 -5.02 -26.80
CA VAL A 618 -27.73 -6.24 -26.12
C VAL A 618 -28.87 -7.01 -25.44
N PHE A 619 -28.67 -8.33 -25.31
CA PHE A 619 -29.56 -9.21 -24.55
C PHE A 619 -28.89 -9.79 -23.30
N VAL A 620 -27.58 -9.57 -23.18
CA VAL A 620 -26.77 -9.93 -22.01
C VAL A 620 -25.79 -8.79 -21.78
N CYS A 621 -25.65 -8.37 -20.53
CA CYS A 621 -24.61 -7.43 -20.11
C CYS A 621 -23.81 -7.97 -18.94
N THR A 622 -22.64 -7.38 -18.67
CA THR A 622 -21.71 -7.83 -17.63
C THR A 622 -21.23 -6.66 -16.77
N MET A 623 -20.34 -6.95 -15.81
CA MET A 623 -19.76 -5.95 -14.89
C MET A 623 -19.28 -4.71 -15.65
N GLY A 624 -19.60 -3.53 -15.14
CA GLY A 624 -19.20 -2.24 -15.70
C GLY A 624 -20.08 -1.67 -16.80
N ASP A 625 -20.90 -2.51 -17.44
CA ASP A 625 -21.82 -2.07 -18.49
C ASP A 625 -22.88 -1.12 -17.93
N ILE A 626 -23.20 -0.09 -18.71
CA ILE A 626 -24.26 0.88 -18.45
C ILE A 626 -25.38 0.60 -19.46
N VAL A 627 -26.52 0.10 -19.00
CA VAL A 627 -27.59 -0.37 -19.89
C VAL A 627 -28.93 0.24 -19.51
N GLN A 628 -29.56 0.88 -20.48
CA GLN A 628 -30.95 1.29 -20.37
C GLN A 628 -31.85 0.11 -20.74
N ILE A 629 -32.82 -0.21 -19.88
CA ILE A 629 -33.71 -1.36 -20.02
C ILE A 629 -35.17 -0.98 -19.76
N THR A 630 -36.08 -1.85 -20.20
CA THR A 630 -37.52 -1.76 -19.86
C THR A 630 -37.99 -2.94 -19.00
N ASP A 631 -37.11 -3.93 -18.79
CA ASP A 631 -37.38 -5.07 -17.92
C ASP A 631 -37.49 -4.59 -16.46
N LYS A 632 -38.56 -4.98 -15.77
CA LYS A 632 -38.73 -4.71 -14.32
C LYS A 632 -37.92 -5.67 -13.45
N LYS A 633 -37.53 -6.81 -14.01
CA LYS A 633 -36.74 -7.84 -13.36
C LYS A 633 -35.75 -8.40 -14.36
N VAL A 634 -34.54 -8.70 -13.90
CA VAL A 634 -33.51 -9.34 -14.72
C VAL A 634 -32.98 -10.58 -14.02
N LYS A 635 -32.61 -11.59 -14.81
CA LYS A 635 -31.95 -12.77 -14.28
C LYS A 635 -30.44 -12.55 -14.30
N VAL A 636 -29.82 -12.69 -13.14
CA VAL A 636 -28.37 -12.56 -12.95
C VAL A 636 -27.75 -13.94 -12.76
N SER A 637 -26.79 -14.29 -13.60
CA SER A 637 -25.94 -15.48 -13.42
C SER A 637 -24.58 -15.10 -12.85
N VAL A 638 -24.13 -15.87 -11.87
CA VAL A 638 -22.84 -15.69 -11.19
C VAL A 638 -22.00 -16.94 -11.34
N SER A 639 -20.72 -16.75 -11.65
CA SER A 639 -19.70 -17.81 -11.70
C SER A 639 -18.44 -17.34 -10.97
N VAL A 640 -17.94 -18.13 -10.03
CA VAL A 640 -16.70 -17.83 -9.29
C VAL A 640 -15.85 -19.08 -9.20
N ASP A 641 -14.58 -19.00 -9.59
CA ASP A 641 -13.56 -20.02 -9.36
C ASP A 641 -12.37 -19.40 -8.62
N ALA A 642 -12.07 -19.92 -7.43
CA ALA A 642 -11.08 -19.38 -6.52
C ALA A 642 -9.96 -20.41 -6.21
N PRO A 643 -8.75 -19.96 -5.88
CA PRO A 643 -7.66 -20.84 -5.42
C PRO A 643 -7.87 -21.35 -3.99
N VAL A 644 -8.83 -20.78 -3.26
CA VAL A 644 -9.17 -21.09 -1.87
C VAL A 644 -10.68 -21.25 -1.73
N GLY A 645 -11.15 -21.87 -0.64
CA GLY A 645 -12.59 -22.08 -0.42
C GLY A 645 -13.37 -20.76 -0.40
N ILE A 646 -14.62 -20.80 -0.85
CA ILE A 646 -15.51 -19.65 -0.89
C ILE A 646 -16.40 -19.68 0.37
N GLU A 647 -16.23 -18.70 1.25
CA GLU A 647 -17.04 -18.54 2.47
C GLU A 647 -18.47 -18.12 2.11
N SER A 648 -18.59 -17.10 1.26
CA SER A 648 -19.88 -16.63 0.76
C SER A 648 -19.74 -15.75 -0.48
N ILE A 649 -20.82 -15.67 -1.25
CA ILE A 649 -20.96 -14.69 -2.33
C ILE A 649 -22.22 -13.88 -2.07
N GLU A 650 -22.05 -12.56 -1.93
CA GLU A 650 -23.14 -11.61 -1.80
C GLU A 650 -23.45 -11.00 -3.17
N LEU A 651 -24.62 -11.29 -3.71
CA LEU A 651 -25.18 -10.55 -4.84
C LEU A 651 -25.88 -9.31 -4.28
N ARG A 652 -25.42 -8.13 -4.70
CA ARG A 652 -25.88 -6.85 -4.17
C ARG A 652 -26.60 -6.02 -5.22
N ARG A 653 -27.61 -5.29 -4.76
CA ARG A 653 -28.33 -4.24 -5.47
C ARG A 653 -28.16 -2.93 -4.69
N GLY A 654 -27.42 -1.97 -5.25
CA GLY A 654 -26.97 -0.80 -4.49
C GLY A 654 -26.17 -1.24 -3.26
N THR A 655 -26.61 -0.86 -2.06
CA THR A 655 -26.00 -1.27 -0.78
C THR A 655 -26.63 -2.52 -0.16
N SER A 656 -27.69 -3.07 -0.75
CA SER A 656 -28.45 -4.18 -0.17
C SER A 656 -28.03 -5.52 -0.75
N THR A 657 -27.80 -6.51 0.11
CA THR A 657 -27.59 -7.90 -0.31
C THR A 657 -28.93 -8.55 -0.66
N VAL A 658 -29.12 -8.88 -1.94
CA VAL A 658 -30.36 -9.49 -2.47
C VAL A 658 -30.28 -11.00 -2.62
N ALA A 659 -29.05 -11.55 -2.60
CA ALA A 659 -28.82 -12.98 -2.50
C ALA A 659 -27.52 -13.26 -1.75
N LEU A 660 -27.53 -14.32 -0.95
CA LEU A 660 -26.35 -14.85 -0.28
C LEU A 660 -26.18 -16.30 -0.70
N TRP A 661 -25.08 -16.61 -1.39
CA TRP A 661 -24.70 -17.98 -1.72
C TRP A 661 -23.69 -18.51 -0.71
N ARG A 662 -23.85 -19.79 -0.36
CA ARG A 662 -22.91 -20.59 0.43
C ARG A 662 -22.83 -21.98 -0.19
N GLY A 663 -21.64 -22.58 -0.19
CA GLY A 663 -21.40 -23.91 -0.75
C GLY A 663 -21.85 -25.07 0.16
N TYR A 664 -22.67 -24.81 1.17
CA TYR A 664 -23.09 -25.78 2.18
C TYR A 664 -24.48 -25.44 2.73
N GLU A 665 -25.17 -26.47 3.23
CA GLU A 665 -26.46 -26.39 3.91
C GLU A 665 -26.30 -26.65 5.42
N ASP A 666 -27.35 -26.41 6.21
CA ASP A 666 -27.33 -26.60 7.67
C ASP A 666 -26.93 -28.04 8.08
N LYS A 667 -27.30 -29.03 7.27
CA LYS A 667 -26.94 -30.45 7.49
C LYS A 667 -25.43 -30.73 7.33
N ASN A 668 -24.69 -29.82 6.69
CA ASN A 668 -23.25 -29.95 6.47
C ASN A 668 -22.42 -29.25 7.56
N LEU A 669 -23.08 -28.52 8.48
CA LEU A 669 -22.40 -27.85 9.58
C LEU A 669 -21.67 -28.86 10.45
N GLY A 670 -20.42 -28.56 10.78
CA GLY A 670 -19.58 -29.40 11.61
C GLY A 670 -19.28 -28.75 12.96
N ASN A 671 -18.19 -29.17 13.56
CA ASN A 671 -17.69 -28.65 14.84
C ASN A 671 -16.79 -27.39 14.70
N ARG A 672 -16.73 -26.79 13.50
CA ARG A 672 -15.91 -25.62 13.19
C ARG A 672 -16.66 -24.32 13.45
N LEU A 673 -16.13 -23.49 14.33
CA LEU A 673 -16.54 -22.12 14.57
C LEU A 673 -15.53 -21.16 13.94
N ARG A 674 -16.01 -20.28 13.05
CA ARG A 674 -15.25 -19.15 12.54
C ARG A 674 -15.60 -17.89 13.33
N LEU A 675 -14.58 -17.19 13.82
CA LEU A 675 -14.68 -15.89 14.46
C LEU A 675 -13.89 -14.88 13.63
N MET A 676 -14.56 -13.92 13.00
CA MET A 676 -13.96 -12.89 12.16
C MET A 676 -14.27 -11.51 12.70
N TRP A 677 -13.25 -10.68 12.91
CA TRP A 677 -13.42 -9.26 13.18
C TRP A 677 -12.95 -8.41 11.99
N SER A 678 -13.57 -7.25 11.84
CA SER A 678 -13.43 -6.42 10.65
C SER A 678 -13.74 -4.95 10.93
N GLY A 679 -13.55 -4.10 9.92
CA GLY A 679 -13.88 -2.69 9.99
C GLY A 679 -12.72 -1.82 10.43
N ALA A 680 -13.01 -0.52 10.54
CA ALA A 680 -12.05 0.54 10.79
C ALA A 680 -12.55 1.51 11.87
N GLU A 681 -11.67 2.36 12.39
CA GLU A 681 -12.06 3.39 13.37
C GLU A 681 -12.85 4.51 12.70
N TYR A 682 -12.29 5.12 11.65
CA TYR A 682 -12.89 6.17 10.84
C TYR A 682 -12.21 6.26 9.46
N ARG A 683 -12.72 7.12 8.56
CA ARG A 683 -12.17 7.32 7.20
C ARG A 683 -10.82 8.05 7.21
N GLY A 684 -9.80 7.50 6.56
CA GLY A 684 -8.48 8.14 6.40
C GLY A 684 -7.41 7.66 7.39
N ARG A 685 -6.50 8.56 7.83
CA ARG A 685 -5.23 8.17 8.49
C ARG A 685 -5.38 7.31 9.75
N GLY A 686 -6.37 7.58 10.60
CA GLY A 686 -6.57 6.84 11.85
C GLY A 686 -7.52 5.64 11.75
N ARG A 687 -7.71 5.07 10.56
CA ARG A 687 -8.55 3.89 10.30
C ARG A 687 -8.19 2.63 11.08
N ASN A 688 -6.98 2.50 11.62
CA ASN A 688 -6.52 1.29 12.32
C ASN A 688 -7.38 1.03 13.56
N THR A 689 -8.04 -0.12 13.58
CA THR A 689 -8.75 -0.64 14.76
C THR A 689 -7.89 -1.70 15.41
N ARG A 690 -7.52 -1.49 16.68
CA ARG A 690 -6.87 -2.51 17.50
C ARG A 690 -7.91 -3.41 18.16
N TRP A 691 -7.76 -4.71 17.96
CA TRP A 691 -8.55 -5.77 18.59
C TRP A 691 -7.69 -6.49 19.62
N GLN A 692 -8.02 -6.35 20.89
CA GLN A 692 -7.36 -7.04 22.00
C GLN A 692 -8.41 -7.83 22.76
N GLY A 693 -8.17 -9.13 22.95
CA GLY A 693 -9.15 -9.98 23.58
C GLY A 693 -8.69 -11.40 23.85
N ARG A 694 -9.65 -12.19 24.32
CA ARG A 694 -9.52 -13.61 24.58
C ARG A 694 -10.79 -14.34 24.16
N ILE A 695 -10.63 -15.60 23.81
CA ILE A 695 -11.71 -16.56 23.58
C ILE A 695 -11.53 -17.66 24.62
N LEU A 696 -12.61 -18.01 25.34
CA LEU A 696 -12.63 -19.06 26.36
C LEU A 696 -13.66 -20.12 25.97
N ILE A 697 -13.26 -21.39 26.07
CA ILE A 697 -14.12 -22.54 25.82
C ILE A 697 -14.53 -23.18 27.15
N ASN A 698 -15.81 -23.12 27.47
CA ASN A 698 -16.40 -23.71 28.67
C ASN A 698 -17.08 -25.04 28.32
N GLY A 699 -16.89 -26.07 29.15
CA GLY A 699 -17.53 -27.38 28.95
C GLY A 699 -16.86 -28.30 27.91
N GLY A 700 -15.82 -27.86 27.21
CA GLY A 700 -15.06 -28.67 26.24
C GLY A 700 -13.62 -28.18 26.03
N CYS A 701 -13.00 -28.59 24.91
CA CYS A 701 -11.65 -28.23 24.49
C CYS A 701 -11.58 -27.87 22.99
N ILE A 702 -10.51 -27.17 22.62
CA ILE A 702 -10.12 -26.88 21.23
C ILE A 702 -9.41 -28.11 20.67
N GLU A 703 -10.01 -28.77 19.70
CA GLU A 703 -9.41 -29.87 18.92
C GLU A 703 -8.37 -29.33 17.93
N ARG A 704 -8.71 -28.22 17.25
CA ARG A 704 -7.85 -27.57 16.26
C ARG A 704 -8.06 -26.05 16.27
N PHE A 705 -6.99 -25.32 16.05
CA PHE A 705 -7.00 -23.87 15.88
C PHE A 705 -6.30 -23.48 14.58
N SER A 706 -6.86 -22.52 13.85
CA SER A 706 -6.21 -21.93 12.67
C SER A 706 -6.45 -20.42 12.62
N PRO A 707 -5.40 -19.58 12.57
CA PRO A 707 -5.58 -18.16 12.29
C PRO A 707 -6.06 -17.95 10.84
N VAL A 708 -6.81 -16.90 10.61
CA VAL A 708 -7.34 -16.46 9.32
C VAL A 708 -6.88 -15.03 9.07
N ASN A 709 -6.25 -14.79 7.91
CA ASN A 709 -5.68 -13.50 7.52
C ASN A 709 -4.72 -12.87 8.57
N ARG A 710 -3.91 -13.70 9.24
CA ARG A 710 -2.81 -13.24 10.13
C ARG A 710 -1.60 -12.82 9.30
N LEU A 711 -1.69 -11.62 8.71
CA LEU A 711 -0.68 -11.10 7.79
C LEU A 711 0.63 -10.66 8.46
N ASN A 712 0.60 -10.39 9.76
CA ASN A 712 1.79 -10.08 10.55
C ASN A 712 2.04 -11.22 11.56
N PRO A 713 3.08 -12.05 11.36
CA PRO A 713 3.47 -13.10 12.28
C PRO A 713 3.74 -12.64 13.72
N GLU A 714 4.09 -11.38 13.95
CA GLU A 714 4.35 -10.85 15.31
C GLU A 714 3.08 -10.41 16.04
N GLN A 715 1.94 -10.28 15.36
CA GLN A 715 0.67 -10.03 16.04
C GLN A 715 0.21 -11.30 16.74
N THR A 716 -0.12 -11.18 18.02
CA THR A 716 -0.63 -12.30 18.82
C THR A 716 -2.00 -12.72 18.29
N LEU A 717 -2.10 -13.99 17.91
CA LEU A 717 -3.34 -14.69 17.60
C LEU A 717 -3.03 -16.19 17.69
N GLU A 718 -3.15 -16.72 18.90
CA GLU A 718 -2.66 -18.04 19.25
C GLU A 718 -3.49 -18.71 20.34
N GLN A 719 -3.55 -20.03 20.26
CA GLN A 719 -4.15 -20.87 21.28
C GLN A 719 -3.23 -20.97 22.51
N VAL A 720 -3.81 -20.82 23.70
CA VAL A 720 -3.14 -20.98 25.00
C VAL A 720 -3.84 -22.10 25.78
N GLY A 721 -3.14 -23.20 26.00
CA GLY A 721 -3.71 -24.42 26.57
C GLY A 721 -4.79 -25.04 25.67
N SER A 722 -5.65 -25.90 26.23
CA SER A 722 -6.71 -26.58 25.47
C SER A 722 -8.04 -25.82 25.40
N LYS A 723 -8.16 -24.66 26.07
CA LYS A 723 -9.45 -23.98 26.28
C LYS A 723 -9.46 -22.49 26.01
N SER A 724 -8.35 -21.92 25.53
CA SER A 724 -8.31 -20.48 25.31
C SER A 724 -7.52 -20.07 24.08
N VAL A 725 -7.88 -18.91 23.53
CA VAL A 725 -7.14 -18.21 22.48
C VAL A 725 -6.96 -16.77 22.95
N ILE A 726 -5.78 -16.19 22.74
CA ILE A 726 -5.53 -14.77 22.99
C ILE A 726 -5.20 -14.07 21.67
N PHE A 727 -5.60 -12.80 21.57
CA PHE A 727 -5.31 -12.02 20.38
C PHE A 727 -5.07 -10.54 20.67
N ASN A 728 -4.17 -9.96 19.89
CA ASN A 728 -3.86 -8.54 19.83
C ASN A 728 -3.46 -8.18 18.39
N THR A 729 -4.47 -7.83 17.59
CA THR A 729 -4.36 -7.67 16.13
C THR A 729 -4.92 -6.33 15.67
N ILE A 730 -4.74 -5.98 14.39
CA ILE A 730 -5.22 -4.71 13.82
C ILE A 730 -6.01 -4.95 12.53
N THR A 731 -7.17 -4.31 12.40
CA THR A 731 -7.90 -4.21 11.12
C THR A 731 -7.92 -2.77 10.59
N THR A 732 -8.06 -2.65 9.28
CA THR A 732 -8.15 -1.37 8.55
C THR A 732 -9.31 -1.41 7.55
N GLY A 733 -10.47 -1.90 7.98
CA GLY A 733 -11.60 -2.21 7.10
C GLY A 733 -11.57 -3.66 6.59
N ASN A 734 -10.38 -4.24 6.38
CA ASN A 734 -10.21 -5.65 6.05
C ASN A 734 -10.69 -6.58 7.19
N ARG A 735 -10.81 -7.87 6.87
CA ARG A 735 -11.27 -8.92 7.77
C ARG A 735 -10.11 -9.80 8.23
N MET A 736 -10.09 -10.20 9.49
CA MET A 736 -9.18 -11.23 10.02
C MET A 736 -9.83 -11.96 11.19
N GLY A 737 -9.26 -13.07 11.62
CA GLY A 737 -9.88 -13.86 12.67
C GLY A 737 -9.27 -15.22 12.85
N CYS A 738 -10.07 -16.18 13.28
CA CYS A 738 -9.63 -17.56 13.44
C CYS A 738 -10.77 -18.56 13.23
N ASP A 739 -10.38 -19.79 12.94
CA ASP A 739 -11.23 -20.97 13.01
C ASP A 739 -10.84 -21.82 14.23
N ILE A 740 -11.86 -22.33 14.91
CA ILE A 740 -11.74 -23.18 16.10
C ILE A 740 -12.61 -24.42 15.87
N TRP A 741 -12.02 -25.60 15.92
CA TRP A 741 -12.74 -26.86 15.94
C TRP A 741 -12.89 -27.30 17.39
N LEU A 742 -14.13 -27.57 17.81
CA LEU A 742 -14.46 -27.93 19.19
C LEU A 742 -14.68 -29.45 19.31
N GLU A 743 -14.16 -30.07 20.36
CA GLU A 743 -14.42 -31.49 20.63
C GLU A 743 -15.90 -31.76 20.92
N GLU A 744 -16.55 -30.82 21.62
CA GLU A 744 -17.94 -30.95 22.08
C GLU A 744 -18.77 -29.77 21.54
N GLU A 745 -19.80 -30.04 20.74
CA GLU A 745 -20.66 -28.99 20.17
C GLU A 745 -21.50 -28.25 21.22
N SER A 746 -21.68 -28.84 22.40
CA SER A 746 -22.33 -28.20 23.55
C SER A 746 -21.43 -27.23 24.32
N SER A 747 -20.17 -27.05 23.88
CA SER A 747 -19.27 -26.08 24.50
C SER A 747 -19.80 -24.66 24.33
N GLU A 748 -19.73 -23.89 25.41
CA GLU A 748 -19.97 -22.45 25.39
C GLU A 748 -18.66 -21.74 25.01
N VAL A 749 -18.75 -20.77 24.10
CA VAL A 749 -17.64 -19.96 23.61
C VAL A 749 -17.88 -18.52 24.05
N GLU A 750 -17.04 -18.05 24.97
CA GLU A 750 -17.02 -16.67 25.43
C GLU A 750 -15.90 -15.89 24.73
N VAL A 751 -16.24 -14.82 24.03
CA VAL A 751 -15.29 -13.90 23.40
C VAL A 751 -15.35 -12.57 24.11
N THR A 752 -14.24 -12.17 24.73
CA THR A 752 -14.10 -10.85 25.37
C THR A 752 -13.13 -10.01 24.56
N THR A 753 -13.54 -8.80 24.17
CA THR A 753 -12.69 -7.85 23.45
C THR A 753 -12.71 -6.48 24.11
N ASN A 754 -11.75 -5.62 23.77
CA ASN A 754 -11.78 -4.21 24.15
C ASN A 754 -12.93 -3.39 23.51
N HIS A 755 -13.76 -4.00 22.65
CA HIS A 755 -14.90 -3.37 21.97
C HIS A 755 -16.26 -4.00 22.31
N GLY A 756 -16.28 -5.05 23.14
CA GLY A 756 -17.51 -5.78 23.47
C GLY A 756 -17.28 -7.25 23.74
N GLU A 757 -18.35 -7.94 24.12
CA GLU A 757 -18.38 -9.34 24.49
C GLU A 757 -19.42 -10.10 23.66
N LEU A 758 -19.14 -11.37 23.38
CA LEU A 758 -20.04 -12.29 22.68
C LEU A 758 -19.96 -13.66 23.37
N SER A 759 -21.09 -14.22 23.81
CA SER A 759 -21.19 -15.62 24.24
C SER A 759 -22.15 -16.38 23.33
N LEU A 760 -21.81 -17.62 23.00
CA LEU A 760 -22.61 -18.50 22.15
C LEU A 760 -22.32 -19.97 22.44
N THR A 761 -23.26 -20.84 22.09
CA THR A 761 -23.08 -22.31 22.09
C THR A 761 -23.09 -22.81 20.66
N LEU A 762 -22.10 -23.62 20.26
CA LEU A 762 -21.98 -24.05 18.85
C LEU A 762 -23.21 -24.83 18.37
N LYS A 763 -23.77 -25.70 19.23
CA LYS A 763 -24.97 -26.50 18.95
C LYS A 763 -26.22 -25.66 18.67
N GLU A 764 -26.29 -24.44 19.18
CA GLU A 764 -27.44 -23.54 19.02
C GLU A 764 -27.35 -22.72 17.72
N MET A 765 -26.20 -22.72 17.04
CA MET A 765 -26.00 -21.98 15.80
C MET A 765 -26.59 -22.74 14.59
N ASP A 766 -27.63 -22.16 13.98
CA ASP A 766 -28.35 -22.68 12.80
C ASP A 766 -27.69 -22.26 11.46
N GLY A 767 -26.37 -22.06 11.44
CA GLY A 767 -25.66 -21.59 10.25
C GLY A 767 -25.89 -20.11 9.92
N LYS A 768 -26.71 -19.37 10.68
CA LYS A 768 -26.74 -17.91 10.60
C LYS A 768 -25.59 -17.30 11.40
N PRO A 769 -24.98 -16.21 10.90
CA PRO A 769 -23.94 -15.52 11.63
C PRO A 769 -24.52 -14.81 12.85
N VAL A 770 -23.82 -14.90 13.98
CA VAL A 770 -24.07 -14.05 15.14
C VAL A 770 -23.12 -12.86 15.04
N VAL A 771 -23.66 -11.64 15.10
CA VAL A 771 -22.91 -10.40 14.86
C VAL A 771 -22.91 -9.54 16.11
N MET A 772 -21.71 -9.15 16.54
CA MET A 772 -21.48 -8.12 17.54
C MET A 772 -21.01 -6.85 16.85
N SER A 773 -21.88 -5.83 16.81
CA SER A 773 -21.50 -4.48 16.38
C SER A 773 -20.55 -3.85 17.39
N ALA A 774 -19.50 -3.19 16.91
CA ALA A 774 -18.43 -2.62 17.74
C ALA A 774 -18.22 -1.12 17.50
N GLY A 775 -19.20 -0.42 16.90
CA GLY A 775 -19.11 1.00 16.55
C GLY A 775 -18.23 1.24 15.31
N GLY A 776 -17.53 2.38 15.26
CA GLY A 776 -16.60 2.70 14.18
C GLY A 776 -17.22 2.68 12.77
N LEU A 777 -16.39 2.39 11.77
CA LEU A 777 -16.79 2.23 10.38
C LEU A 777 -16.87 0.74 10.03
N GLU A 778 -18.09 0.20 9.98
CA GLU A 778 -18.37 -1.23 9.77
C GLU A 778 -17.59 -2.15 10.72
N ARG A 779 -17.26 -1.65 11.93
CA ARG A 779 -16.51 -2.43 12.92
C ARG A 779 -17.41 -3.44 13.58
N LYS A 780 -17.10 -4.72 13.42
CA LYS A 780 -17.90 -5.83 13.91
C LYS A 780 -17.09 -7.10 14.10
N LEU A 781 -17.57 -7.95 15.00
CA LEU A 781 -17.15 -9.34 15.18
C LEU A 781 -18.30 -10.24 14.74
N ILE A 782 -17.99 -11.24 13.91
CA ILE A 782 -18.94 -12.19 13.34
C ILE A 782 -18.52 -13.60 13.76
N ALA A 783 -19.43 -14.33 14.39
CA ALA A 783 -19.31 -15.74 14.67
C ALA A 783 -20.17 -16.55 13.71
N GLN A 784 -19.59 -17.57 13.08
CA GLN A 784 -20.24 -18.38 12.06
C GLN A 784 -19.86 -19.85 12.22
N ARG A 785 -20.85 -20.73 12.34
CA ARG A 785 -20.63 -22.18 12.28
C ARG A 785 -20.41 -22.60 10.82
N LEU A 786 -19.40 -23.42 10.58
CA LEU A 786 -18.99 -23.91 9.25
C LEU A 786 -18.93 -25.44 9.21
N PRO A 787 -18.93 -26.05 8.01
CA PRO A 787 -18.48 -27.43 7.84
C PRO A 787 -17.09 -27.67 8.44
N ALA A 788 -16.82 -28.89 8.90
CA ALA A 788 -15.53 -29.24 9.50
C ALA A 788 -14.38 -29.24 8.46
N GLY A 789 -14.67 -29.58 7.21
CA GLY A 789 -13.72 -29.58 6.10
C GLY A 789 -13.57 -28.22 5.41
N GLY A 790 -12.75 -28.18 4.35
CA GLY A 790 -12.61 -27.00 3.48
C GLY A 790 -13.88 -26.70 2.68
N LEU A 791 -14.05 -25.44 2.29
CA LEU A 791 -15.21 -24.99 1.53
C LEU A 791 -15.03 -25.18 0.02
N ALA A 792 -16.13 -25.17 -0.71
CA ALA A 792 -16.12 -25.26 -2.18
C ALA A 792 -15.31 -24.10 -2.78
N THR A 793 -14.44 -24.42 -3.75
CA THR A 793 -13.59 -23.45 -4.46
C THR A 793 -14.24 -22.90 -5.74
N SER A 794 -15.42 -23.42 -6.10
CA SER A 794 -16.19 -23.02 -7.28
C SER A 794 -17.66 -22.82 -6.92
N ALA A 795 -18.30 -21.86 -7.58
CA ALA A 795 -19.71 -21.53 -7.37
C ALA A 795 -20.38 -21.09 -8.67
N HIS A 796 -21.56 -21.64 -8.96
CA HIS A 796 -22.41 -21.21 -10.07
C HIS A 796 -23.86 -21.14 -9.61
N PHE A 797 -24.51 -20.00 -9.79
CA PHE A 797 -25.93 -19.85 -9.46
C PHE A 797 -26.59 -18.74 -10.28
N GLN A 798 -27.93 -18.73 -10.27
CA GLN A 798 -28.74 -17.70 -10.90
C GLN A 798 -29.72 -17.10 -9.89
N LYS A 799 -30.00 -15.81 -10.02
CA LYS A 799 -30.99 -15.11 -9.21
C LYS A 799 -31.72 -14.06 -10.02
N GLU A 800 -33.03 -14.00 -9.88
CA GLU A 800 -33.83 -12.88 -10.39
C GLU A 800 -33.73 -11.70 -9.40
N ILE A 801 -33.48 -10.50 -9.93
CA ILE A 801 -33.43 -9.25 -9.16
C ILE A 801 -34.43 -8.26 -9.72
N GLU A 802 -34.98 -7.41 -8.86
CA GLU A 802 -35.88 -6.33 -9.25
C GLU A 802 -35.08 -5.07 -9.59
N ILE A 803 -35.53 -4.37 -10.64
CA ILE A 803 -34.98 -3.11 -11.13
C ILE A 803 -35.74 -1.95 -10.53
N GLU A 804 -35.02 -0.96 -10.02
CA GLU A 804 -35.61 0.26 -9.48
C GLU A 804 -36.38 1.01 -10.58
N GLU A 805 -37.53 1.60 -10.23
CA GLU A 805 -38.35 2.35 -11.19
C GLU A 805 -37.68 3.67 -11.58
N ASP A 806 -36.95 4.29 -10.66
CA ASP A 806 -36.24 5.55 -10.84
C ASP A 806 -34.74 5.40 -10.57
N GLY A 807 -33.91 5.94 -11.46
CA GLY A 807 -32.46 6.00 -11.29
C GLY A 807 -31.72 4.71 -11.62
N ASP A 808 -30.50 4.58 -11.08
CA ASP A 808 -29.64 3.44 -11.33
C ASP A 808 -29.97 2.28 -10.38
N THR A 809 -29.88 1.07 -10.90
CA THR A 809 -29.84 -0.20 -10.17
C THR A 809 -28.44 -0.80 -10.33
N PRO A 810 -27.45 -0.44 -9.49
CA PRO A 810 -26.13 -1.04 -9.53
C PRO A 810 -26.18 -2.47 -9.01
N VAL A 811 -25.71 -3.44 -9.80
CA VAL A 811 -25.71 -4.86 -9.46
C VAL A 811 -24.28 -5.39 -9.44
N TRP A 812 -23.83 -5.93 -8.31
CA TRP A 812 -22.42 -6.29 -8.13
C TRP A 812 -22.24 -7.40 -7.09
N LEU A 813 -21.03 -7.96 -7.03
CA LEU A 813 -20.67 -9.03 -6.11
C LEU A 813 -19.67 -8.56 -5.06
N CYS A 814 -19.87 -9.00 -3.83
CA CYS A 814 -18.82 -9.12 -2.82
C CYS A 814 -18.60 -10.60 -2.53
N VAL A 815 -17.39 -11.10 -2.80
CA VAL A 815 -17.00 -12.50 -2.58
C VAL A 815 -16.11 -12.55 -1.35
N ASN A 816 -16.44 -13.42 -0.41
CA ASN A 816 -15.68 -13.66 0.81
C ASN A 816 -15.01 -15.03 0.72
N LEU A 817 -13.70 -15.08 0.96
CA LEU A 817 -12.90 -16.30 0.83
C LEU A 817 -12.50 -16.85 2.20
N GLU A 818 -12.22 -18.15 2.21
CA GLU A 818 -11.95 -18.91 3.42
C GLU A 818 -10.65 -18.47 4.12
N ASP A 819 -9.69 -17.89 3.40
CA ASP A 819 -8.46 -17.32 3.94
C ASP A 819 -8.62 -15.90 4.51
N GLY A 820 -9.84 -15.33 4.44
CA GLY A 820 -10.19 -13.99 4.90
C GLY A 820 -10.01 -12.90 3.85
N ASN A 821 -9.58 -13.25 2.64
CA ASN A 821 -9.55 -12.32 1.50
C ASN A 821 -10.94 -12.09 0.92
N GLN A 822 -11.06 -11.00 0.14
CA GLN A 822 -12.30 -10.59 -0.50
C GLN A 822 -12.08 -10.21 -1.97
N ALA A 823 -13.15 -10.23 -2.75
CA ALA A 823 -13.19 -9.70 -4.10
C ALA A 823 -14.47 -8.91 -4.38
N TRP A 824 -14.38 -7.90 -5.23
CA TRP A 824 -15.44 -6.96 -5.56
C TRP A 824 -15.52 -6.74 -7.07
N THR A 825 -16.69 -6.95 -7.67
CA THR A 825 -16.90 -6.66 -9.11
C THR A 825 -17.29 -5.22 -9.34
N SER A 826 -16.92 -4.66 -10.50
CA SER A 826 -17.58 -3.44 -10.98
C SER A 826 -19.10 -3.67 -11.09
N PRO A 827 -19.93 -2.66 -10.76
CA PRO A 827 -21.37 -2.81 -10.92
C PRO A 827 -21.82 -2.87 -12.37
N ILE A 828 -22.82 -3.71 -12.64
CA ILE A 828 -23.69 -3.56 -13.81
C ILE A 828 -24.66 -2.42 -13.48
N TYR A 829 -24.68 -1.37 -14.29
CA TYR A 829 -25.56 -0.22 -14.10
C TYR A 829 -26.79 -0.35 -15.00
N LEU A 830 -27.89 -0.83 -14.42
CA LEU A 830 -29.17 -0.96 -15.10
C LEU A 830 -30.06 0.24 -14.74
N PHE A 831 -30.70 0.87 -15.71
CA PHE A 831 -31.62 1.98 -15.42
C PHE A 831 -32.81 2.01 -16.38
N GLN A 832 -33.94 2.53 -15.91
CA GLN A 832 -35.12 2.80 -16.73
C GLN A 832 -35.06 4.21 -17.32
N LYS A 833 -35.88 4.48 -18.35
CA LYS A 833 -35.88 5.76 -19.07
C LYS A 833 -36.50 6.89 -18.26
#